data_AF-A0A950FRY5-F1
#
_entry.id   AF-A0A950FRY5-F1
#
_cell.length_a   1.000
_cell.length_b   1.000
_cell.length_c   1.000
_cell.angle_alpha   90.00
_cell.angle_beta   90.00
_cell.angle_gamma   90.00
#
_symmetry.space_group_name_H-M   'P 1'
#
loop_
_entity.id
_entity.type
_entity.pdbx_description
1 polymer ?
#
loop_
_entity_poly.entity_id
_entity_poly.type
_entity_poly.pdbx_seq_one_letter_code
_entity_poly.pdbx_strand_id
1 'polypeptide(L)'
;MITRLQACAVFCAVLAFAVGCSSRPGSQSVLPDGGARHVKTVFIPPYDTAVLALSPYAYYKLDEASGTVAYDSSGNHRDGTYQGTSGTHYLLGQPPVVPGYTRSVQVYAANPGGPKVSLPAPVNLGSSTTAWVSDFTVAAWVKPDPSQLSQLSAALEINGYYMGESGGSSGTSGTVPYMGGYVNGGEYFSSAGTFADGKAHFLTQTVHYNASGYCDLNLYVDGALAKSAPSTRCAGGPLNGGIGSRLDPTSGSLGFFGEIGGVALFSKVLTATQIANLYAPPPPPSPPPTPAPGYETAVSALSPYAYYRLDETSGTVANDISGNGRNGTYQGTSGTHYLLGQTSIVPGVAYSAKFFSANPGQPKVSIPSVALASNGSTWQSDFSVMLWAKPDPSQLAQTNDVVEINDYYIGQGAVGPVNSTSPYMGAEPTGNWYATSGPNFGDGNAHLLAMTVHRNTSGTCDLYLYIDATQVQSATGTACTGANSIVSSTNAGIGARVDWSSGFAGYFGEIGGVAIFSSALTAAQISNVYNGATPPPSPTPTPAPYDAKVLSYSPYAYYRLTETSGTVAADASGNGRDGTYQGTPGTHYQLGATSIVPGFSSALKVFSANPGQPKVSIPSVPLASNGSTWQSDFTVSLWAKPDPSQPAQTNDVVEVNDYYIGQGAVGPVNSTSPYMGAEPTGNWYATSGPNFSDGNAHLLALTVGRNSGGTCDLVLYIDGTAVQSASGTACTGANSIVSSTNAGIGARVDWTSGFAGYFGELSGVAIFSRVLSSTEVQSLYTGVP
;
A
#
# COMPACT_ATOMS: atom_id res chain seq x y z
N MET A 1 -49.35 -22.36 -5.03
CA MET A 1 -50.30 -22.92 -4.05
C MET A 1 -50.14 -24.43 -4.02
N ILE A 2 -50.29 -25.08 -2.85
CA ILE A 2 -50.32 -26.56 -2.65
C ILE A 2 -48.97 -27.24 -3.03
N THR A 3 -47.97 -27.45 -2.17
CA THR A 3 -47.84 -28.29 -0.94
C THR A 3 -48.10 -29.80 -1.08
N ARG A 4 -47.08 -30.61 -0.70
CA ARG A 4 -47.05 -31.97 -0.09
C ARG A 4 -45.91 -32.83 -0.67
N LEU A 5 -45.27 -33.78 0.02
CA LEU A 5 -44.99 -34.02 1.45
C LEU A 5 -44.02 -35.22 1.56
N GLN A 6 -43.31 -35.33 2.69
CA GLN A 6 -42.71 -36.54 3.33
C GLN A 6 -41.19 -36.60 3.47
N ALA A 7 -40.81 -37.07 4.67
CA ALA A 7 -39.46 -37.34 5.13
C ALA A 7 -39.34 -38.82 5.54
N CYS A 8 -38.11 -39.32 5.66
CA CYS A 8 -37.80 -40.57 6.36
C CYS A 8 -36.54 -40.36 7.22
N ALA A 9 -36.50 -41.06 8.36
CA ALA A 9 -35.43 -40.99 9.35
C ALA A 9 -35.14 -42.40 9.91
N VAL A 10 -33.99 -42.56 10.57
CA VAL A 10 -33.57 -43.54 11.61
C VAL A 10 -32.03 -43.69 11.49
N PHE A 11 -31.17 -43.22 12.41
CA PHE A 11 -30.85 -43.63 13.80
C PHE A 11 -30.10 -44.96 13.96
N CYS A 12 -28.85 -44.93 14.46
CA CYS A 12 -28.29 -45.98 15.33
C CYS A 12 -26.99 -45.54 16.05
N ALA A 13 -26.74 -46.13 17.23
CA ALA A 13 -25.53 -46.04 18.06
C ALA A 13 -25.46 -47.35 18.91
N VAL A 14 -24.64 -47.60 19.94
CA VAL A 14 -23.74 -46.83 20.84
C VAL A 14 -22.65 -47.83 21.34
N LEU A 15 -21.39 -47.42 21.64
CA LEU A 15 -20.67 -47.82 22.90
C LEU A 15 -19.24 -47.25 23.05
N ALA A 16 -18.76 -47.19 24.30
CA ALA A 16 -17.42 -46.77 24.71
C ALA A 16 -16.88 -47.68 25.84
N PHE A 17 -15.55 -47.72 26.04
CA PHE A 17 -14.91 -48.15 27.31
C PHE A 17 -13.49 -47.55 27.43
N ALA A 18 -12.94 -47.50 28.65
CA ALA A 18 -11.70 -46.81 29.00
C ALA A 18 -10.79 -47.62 29.95
N VAL A 19 -9.66 -47.00 30.35
CA VAL A 19 -8.69 -47.35 31.44
C VAL A 19 -7.37 -48.01 31.01
N GLY A 20 -6.23 -47.45 31.49
CA GLY A 20 -4.91 -48.11 31.52
C GLY A 20 -3.72 -47.12 31.57
N CYS A 21 -2.88 -47.16 32.61
CA CYS A 21 -1.74 -46.24 32.84
C CYS A 21 -0.43 -47.02 33.11
N SER A 22 0.71 -46.57 32.57
CA SER A 22 2.08 -46.99 32.99
C SER A 22 3.18 -46.06 32.44
N SER A 23 4.45 -46.23 32.84
CA SER A 23 5.43 -45.12 32.96
C SER A 23 6.89 -45.38 32.49
N ARG A 24 7.49 -44.32 31.90
CA ARG A 24 8.93 -43.92 31.98
C ARG A 24 9.99 -44.79 31.21
N PRO A 25 11.27 -44.33 31.04
CA PRO A 25 11.71 -43.55 29.86
C PRO A 25 12.94 -44.14 29.09
N GLY A 26 13.23 -43.63 27.88
CA GLY A 26 14.46 -44.00 27.12
C GLY A 26 14.73 -43.14 25.87
N SER A 27 15.98 -42.72 25.71
CA SER A 27 16.56 -41.71 24.80
C SER A 27 16.73 -42.04 23.30
N GLN A 28 16.62 -40.99 22.44
CA GLN A 28 17.37 -40.72 21.18
C GLN A 28 17.21 -41.67 19.96
N SER A 29 17.23 -41.26 18.68
CA SER A 29 17.44 -39.94 18.00
C SER A 29 17.11 -39.98 16.47
N VAL A 30 17.09 -38.81 15.78
CA VAL A 30 17.18 -38.59 14.28
C VAL A 30 15.94 -39.00 13.43
N LEU A 31 15.31 -38.22 12.51
CA LEU A 31 15.37 -36.83 11.98
C LEU A 31 13.96 -36.46 11.37
N PRO A 32 13.67 -35.31 10.67
CA PRO A 32 12.52 -34.47 11.06
C PRO A 32 11.39 -34.21 10.01
N ASP A 33 10.46 -33.38 10.47
CA ASP A 33 9.55 -32.45 9.76
C ASP A 33 8.32 -32.93 8.97
N GLY A 34 7.16 -32.47 9.46
CA GLY A 34 5.83 -32.75 8.92
C GLY A 34 4.71 -32.30 9.88
N GLY A 35 4.78 -31.08 10.41
CA GLY A 35 3.80 -30.59 11.39
C GLY A 35 3.69 -29.08 11.43
N ALA A 36 2.56 -28.54 10.99
CA ALA A 36 2.27 -27.11 11.04
C ALA A 36 2.32 -26.61 12.49
N ARG A 37 3.30 -25.77 12.82
CA ARG A 37 3.22 -24.92 14.01
C ARG A 37 2.08 -23.93 13.77
N HIS A 38 0.94 -24.14 14.43
CA HIS A 38 0.03 -23.04 14.70
C HIS A 38 0.81 -21.93 15.40
N VAL A 39 1.07 -20.84 14.68
CA VAL A 39 1.47 -19.58 15.28
C VAL A 39 0.33 -19.22 16.23
N LYS A 40 0.63 -19.22 17.52
CA LYS A 40 -0.34 -18.87 18.55
C LYS A 40 -0.53 -17.36 18.49
N THR A 41 -1.42 -16.91 17.61
CA THR A 41 -1.81 -15.50 17.48
C THR A 41 -2.13 -14.99 18.88
N VAL A 42 -1.36 -14.02 19.37
CA VAL A 42 -1.65 -13.39 20.65
C VAL A 42 -2.88 -12.54 20.41
N PHE A 43 -4.04 -13.07 20.82
CA PHE A 43 -5.30 -12.34 20.79
C PHE A 43 -5.17 -11.18 21.78
N ILE A 44 -4.92 -9.99 21.26
CA ILE A 44 -4.92 -8.73 22.01
C ILE A 44 -6.41 -8.37 22.22
N PRO A 45 -6.91 -8.33 23.46
CA PRO A 45 -8.31 -7.99 23.72
C PRO A 45 -8.63 -6.56 23.28
N PRO A 46 -9.87 -6.24 22.86
CA PRO A 46 -10.25 -4.90 22.39
C PRO A 46 -9.93 -3.76 23.37
N TYR A 47 -9.89 -4.07 24.67
CA TYR A 47 -9.52 -3.13 25.73
C TYR A 47 -8.06 -2.64 25.61
N ASP A 48 -7.11 -3.54 25.35
CA ASP A 48 -5.68 -3.20 25.18
C ASP A 48 -5.48 -2.19 24.04
N THR A 49 -6.10 -2.45 22.89
CA THR A 49 -5.99 -1.59 21.72
C THR A 49 -6.56 -0.20 22.02
N ALA A 50 -7.71 -0.12 22.69
CA ALA A 50 -8.33 1.15 23.07
C ALA A 50 -7.49 1.93 24.11
N VAL A 51 -6.86 1.24 25.08
CA VAL A 51 -5.95 1.86 26.04
C VAL A 51 -4.69 2.38 25.34
N LEU A 52 -4.01 1.55 24.55
CA LEU A 52 -2.74 1.91 23.90
C LEU A 52 -2.91 3.03 22.86
N ALA A 53 -4.01 3.06 22.11
CA ALA A 53 -4.35 4.14 21.19
C ALA A 53 -4.52 5.51 21.88
N LEU A 54 -4.76 5.53 23.20
CA LEU A 54 -4.84 6.75 23.99
C LEU A 54 -3.49 7.17 24.61
N SER A 55 -2.38 6.47 24.30
CA SER A 55 -1.03 6.76 24.78
C SER A 55 -0.95 6.88 26.31
N PRO A 56 -1.10 5.76 27.05
CA PRO A 56 -1.08 5.77 28.51
C PRO A 56 0.32 6.07 29.04
N TYR A 57 0.37 6.72 30.19
CA TYR A 57 1.61 6.93 30.97
C TYR A 57 2.19 5.61 31.49
N ALA A 58 1.29 4.71 31.90
CA ALA A 58 1.57 3.33 32.30
C ALA A 58 0.31 2.48 32.13
N TYR A 59 0.46 1.19 31.82
CA TYR A 59 -0.65 0.27 31.63
C TYR A 59 -0.34 -1.13 32.19
N TYR A 60 -1.02 -1.50 33.26
CA TYR A 60 -0.82 -2.78 33.95
C TYR A 60 -1.99 -3.72 33.65
N LYS A 61 -1.74 -4.77 32.87
CA LYS A 61 -2.77 -5.80 32.61
C LYS A 61 -3.16 -6.56 33.86
N LEU A 62 -2.18 -6.82 34.73
CA LEU A 62 -2.31 -7.66 35.93
C LEU A 62 -2.72 -9.10 35.58
N ASP A 63 -2.25 -9.60 34.44
CA ASP A 63 -2.53 -10.94 33.91
C ASP A 63 -1.38 -11.93 34.19
N GLU A 64 -0.43 -11.57 35.06
CA GLU A 64 0.66 -12.46 35.46
C GLU A 64 0.14 -13.71 36.19
N ALA A 65 0.73 -14.87 35.88
CA ALA A 65 0.39 -16.13 36.56
C ALA A 65 1.17 -16.32 37.88
N SER A 66 2.31 -15.66 38.04
CA SER A 66 3.24 -15.79 39.17
C SER A 66 4.32 -14.72 39.08
N GLY A 67 4.92 -14.34 40.21
CA GLY A 67 6.07 -13.43 40.26
C GLY A 67 5.87 -12.29 41.25
N THR A 68 6.77 -11.30 41.21
CA THR A 68 6.74 -10.10 42.05
C THR A 68 6.69 -8.80 41.25
N VAL A 69 6.58 -8.89 39.92
CA VAL A 69 6.55 -7.75 38.99
C VAL A 69 5.18 -7.69 38.33
N ALA A 70 4.60 -6.50 38.27
CA ALA A 70 3.41 -6.17 37.49
C ALA A 70 3.87 -5.38 36.26
N TYR A 71 3.82 -5.98 35.07
CA TYR A 71 4.49 -5.44 33.89
C TYR A 71 3.74 -4.26 33.27
N ASP A 72 4.48 -3.21 32.92
CA ASP A 72 3.95 -2.06 32.17
C ASP A 72 3.87 -2.38 30.67
N SER A 73 2.67 -2.72 30.25
CA SER A 73 2.32 -3.02 28.85
C SER A 73 2.19 -1.77 27.96
N SER A 74 2.42 -0.55 28.48
CA SER A 74 2.38 0.67 27.66
C SER A 74 3.60 0.86 26.75
N GLY A 75 4.68 0.10 27.00
CA GLY A 75 5.99 0.31 26.36
C GLY A 75 6.86 1.36 27.07
N ASN A 76 6.37 2.02 28.14
CA ASN A 76 7.17 2.96 28.94
C ASN A 76 8.05 2.29 30.01
N HIS A 77 7.98 0.96 30.16
CA HIS A 77 8.76 0.15 31.10
C HIS A 77 8.66 0.60 32.58
N ARG A 78 7.51 1.15 33.00
CA ARG A 78 7.22 1.58 34.37
C ARG A 78 6.73 0.41 35.24
N ASP A 79 7.43 -0.71 35.22
CA ASP A 79 7.03 -1.95 35.88
C ASP A 79 6.75 -1.72 37.38
N GLY A 80 5.58 -2.17 37.84
CA GLY A 80 5.18 -2.15 39.25
C GLY A 80 5.72 -3.35 40.01
N THR A 81 5.72 -3.26 41.34
CA THR A 81 6.17 -4.36 42.22
C THR A 81 5.00 -4.84 43.08
N TYR A 82 4.68 -6.13 43.02
CA TYR A 82 3.72 -6.77 43.92
C TYR A 82 4.27 -6.80 45.35
N GLN A 83 3.53 -6.23 46.32
CA GLN A 83 3.96 -6.07 47.71
C GLN A 83 3.24 -7.03 48.66
N GLY A 84 3.96 -7.47 49.70
CA GLY A 84 3.47 -8.43 50.68
C GLY A 84 3.60 -9.88 50.20
N THR A 85 2.90 -10.79 50.88
CA THR A 85 3.01 -12.24 50.65
C THR A 85 1.86 -12.76 49.78
N SER A 86 2.19 -13.49 48.73
CA SER A 86 1.18 -14.12 47.87
C SER A 86 0.35 -15.16 48.64
N GLY A 87 -0.94 -15.25 48.35
CA GLY A 87 -1.92 -16.06 49.10
C GLY A 87 -2.41 -15.44 50.42
N THR A 88 -1.87 -14.28 50.84
CA THR A 88 -2.36 -13.55 52.03
C THR A 88 -2.61 -12.06 51.79
N HIS A 89 -1.89 -11.44 50.85
CA HIS A 89 -2.04 -10.02 50.48
C HIS A 89 -2.58 -9.86 49.05
N TYR A 90 -2.15 -10.74 48.14
CA TYR A 90 -2.63 -10.83 46.77
C TYR A 90 -2.53 -12.28 46.29
N LEU A 91 -3.30 -12.65 45.27
CA LEU A 91 -3.19 -13.92 44.57
C LEU A 91 -3.22 -13.65 43.06
N LEU A 92 -2.20 -14.14 42.36
CA LEU A 92 -2.03 -13.95 40.91
C LEU A 92 -2.81 -15.02 40.13
N GLY A 93 -2.94 -14.81 38.82
CA GLY A 93 -3.56 -15.78 37.91
C GLY A 93 -5.02 -16.12 38.20
N GLN A 94 -5.77 -15.17 38.78
CA GLN A 94 -7.19 -15.33 39.10
C GLN A 94 -8.08 -15.16 37.86
N PRO A 95 -9.37 -15.51 37.89
CA PRO A 95 -10.26 -15.31 36.75
C PRO A 95 -10.22 -13.86 36.21
N PRO A 96 -10.37 -13.64 34.90
CA PRO A 96 -10.28 -12.32 34.32
C PRO A 96 -11.46 -11.42 34.73
N VAL A 97 -11.18 -10.20 35.15
CA VAL A 97 -12.17 -9.12 35.30
C VAL A 97 -12.30 -8.23 34.06
N VAL A 98 -11.27 -8.21 33.21
CA VAL A 98 -11.27 -7.47 31.95
C VAL A 98 -11.85 -8.36 30.84
N PRO A 99 -12.82 -7.88 30.03
CA PRO A 99 -13.34 -8.63 28.89
C PRO A 99 -12.23 -9.09 27.92
N GLY A 100 -12.19 -10.39 27.64
CA GLY A 100 -11.22 -11.01 26.72
C GLY A 100 -9.85 -11.35 27.35
N TYR A 101 -9.58 -10.99 28.60
CA TYR A 101 -8.36 -11.39 29.29
C TYR A 101 -8.40 -12.88 29.69
N THR A 102 -7.24 -13.42 30.07
CA THR A 102 -7.17 -14.77 30.65
C THR A 102 -7.02 -14.77 32.17
N ARG A 103 -6.58 -13.67 32.78
CA ARG A 103 -6.23 -13.56 34.20
C ARG A 103 -6.54 -12.18 34.79
N SER A 104 -6.53 -12.10 36.12
CA SER A 104 -6.48 -10.89 36.94
C SER A 104 -5.64 -11.16 38.21
N VAL A 105 -5.48 -10.13 39.07
CA VAL A 105 -5.01 -10.29 40.46
C VAL A 105 -6.18 -10.15 41.44
N GLN A 106 -6.35 -11.11 42.35
CA GLN A 106 -7.16 -10.89 43.55
C GLN A 106 -6.30 -10.22 44.62
N VAL A 107 -6.86 -9.22 45.29
CA VAL A 107 -6.26 -8.54 46.43
C VAL A 107 -7.07 -8.82 47.69
N TYR A 108 -6.36 -9.02 48.79
CA TYR A 108 -6.91 -9.22 50.12
C TYR A 108 -6.46 -8.06 51.01
N ALA A 109 -7.38 -7.44 51.78
CA ALA A 109 -6.95 -6.52 52.82
C ALA A 109 -6.49 -7.29 54.06
N ALA A 110 -5.17 -7.45 54.17
CA ALA A 110 -4.54 -7.52 55.47
C ALA A 110 -4.35 -6.10 56.03
N ASN A 111 -4.65 -5.93 57.32
CA ASN A 111 -4.48 -4.70 58.09
C ASN A 111 -3.03 -4.18 58.04
N PRO A 112 -2.82 -2.88 58.30
CA PRO A 112 -2.46 -1.87 57.30
C PRO A 112 -1.20 -2.22 56.50
N GLY A 113 -1.33 -3.11 55.52
CA GLY A 113 -0.33 -3.30 54.46
C GLY A 113 -0.61 -2.37 53.29
N GLY A 114 0.39 -1.62 52.85
CA GLY A 114 0.32 -0.67 51.72
C GLY A 114 0.00 -1.31 50.35
N PRO A 115 0.23 -0.58 49.24
CA PRO A 115 -0.33 -0.91 47.93
C PRO A 115 0.09 -2.30 47.48
N LYS A 116 -0.86 -3.12 47.01
CA LYS A 116 -0.61 -4.51 46.60
C LYS A 116 0.19 -4.58 45.30
N VAL A 117 0.09 -3.55 44.45
CA VAL A 117 1.14 -3.20 43.48
C VAL A 117 1.63 -1.79 43.78
N SER A 118 2.89 -1.64 44.18
CA SER A 118 3.53 -0.33 44.27
C SER A 118 4.02 0.08 42.89
N LEU A 119 3.65 1.28 42.44
CA LEU A 119 4.16 1.83 41.18
C LEU A 119 5.53 2.52 41.39
N PRO A 120 6.38 2.64 40.36
CA PRO A 120 7.62 3.42 40.46
C PRO A 120 7.34 4.89 40.77
N ALA A 121 7.89 5.39 41.87
CA ALA A 121 7.82 6.80 42.24
C ALA A 121 9.02 7.58 41.65
N PRO A 122 8.84 8.83 41.19
CA PRO A 122 7.60 9.61 41.24
C PRO A 122 6.65 9.35 40.05
N VAL A 123 5.34 9.30 40.32
CA VAL A 123 4.28 9.12 39.32
C VAL A 123 3.92 10.46 38.68
N ASN A 124 4.79 10.94 37.80
CA ASN A 124 4.68 12.24 37.14
C ASN A 124 3.65 12.22 35.99
N LEU A 125 2.36 12.44 36.28
CA LEU A 125 1.29 12.55 35.27
C LEU A 125 1.14 13.95 34.65
N GLY A 126 2.14 14.83 34.83
CA GLY A 126 2.09 16.22 34.39
C GLY A 126 3.43 16.75 33.88
N SER A 127 3.39 17.91 33.24
CA SER A 127 4.56 18.60 32.66
C SER A 127 5.43 19.36 33.67
N SER A 128 4.99 19.45 34.94
CA SER A 128 5.69 20.18 36.00
C SER A 128 6.33 19.21 37.00
N THR A 129 7.64 19.35 37.21
CA THR A 129 8.39 18.64 38.26
C THR A 129 8.31 19.32 39.63
N THR A 130 7.59 20.44 39.74
CA THR A 130 7.63 21.34 40.92
C THR A 130 6.26 21.87 41.37
N ALA A 131 5.15 21.53 40.69
CA ALA A 131 3.81 21.98 41.04
C ALA A 131 2.78 20.83 41.06
N TRP A 132 1.95 20.84 42.10
CA TRP A 132 1.05 19.75 42.54
C TRP A 132 -0.16 19.41 41.65
N VAL A 133 -0.19 19.88 40.40
CA VAL A 133 -1.44 19.99 39.65
C VAL A 133 -1.23 19.82 38.15
N SER A 134 -1.86 18.77 37.62
CA SER A 134 -1.93 18.45 36.20
C SER A 134 -3.20 17.67 35.88
N ASP A 135 -3.66 17.79 34.64
CA ASP A 135 -4.76 16.99 34.11
C ASP A 135 -4.39 15.51 34.02
N PHE A 136 -5.22 14.63 34.56
CA PHE A 136 -4.99 13.19 34.42
C PHE A 136 -6.28 12.35 34.48
N THR A 137 -6.18 11.11 34.03
CA THR A 137 -7.23 10.10 34.12
C THR A 137 -6.64 8.78 34.60
N VAL A 138 -7.37 8.10 35.48
CA VAL A 138 -7.05 6.75 35.95
C VAL A 138 -8.25 5.84 35.74
N ALA A 139 -8.02 4.64 35.21
CA ALA A 139 -9.05 3.67 34.87
C ALA A 139 -8.64 2.26 35.32
N ALA A 140 -9.61 1.45 35.76
CA ALA A 140 -9.39 0.07 36.19
C ALA A 140 -10.66 -0.78 36.06
N TRP A 141 -10.51 -2.05 35.69
CA TRP A 141 -11.54 -3.06 35.91
C TRP A 141 -11.39 -3.63 37.31
N VAL A 142 -12.48 -3.65 38.07
CA VAL A 142 -12.51 -4.10 39.46
C VAL A 142 -13.76 -4.95 39.72
N LYS A 143 -13.63 -6.01 40.49
CA LYS A 143 -14.73 -6.88 40.90
C LYS A 143 -14.70 -7.02 42.42
N PRO A 144 -15.50 -6.24 43.16
CA PRO A 144 -15.52 -6.28 44.62
C PRO A 144 -16.01 -7.64 45.16
N ASP A 145 -15.53 -8.02 46.34
CA ASP A 145 -15.99 -9.22 47.05
C ASP A 145 -17.33 -8.94 47.77
N PRO A 146 -18.45 -9.57 47.37
CA PRO A 146 -19.76 -9.34 47.97
C PRO A 146 -19.90 -9.86 49.41
N SER A 147 -18.87 -10.49 49.98
CA SER A 147 -18.82 -10.81 51.41
C SER A 147 -18.32 -9.66 52.31
N GLN A 148 -17.74 -8.59 51.74
CA GLN A 148 -17.03 -7.52 52.49
C GLN A 148 -17.75 -6.15 52.46
N LEU A 149 -19.10 -6.16 52.43
CA LEU A 149 -19.97 -5.00 52.15
C LEU A 149 -19.95 -3.81 53.13
N SER A 150 -19.08 -3.79 54.14
CA SER A 150 -19.18 -2.86 55.29
C SER A 150 -17.99 -1.93 55.48
N GLN A 151 -17.11 -1.79 54.49
CA GLN A 151 -15.80 -1.14 54.65
C GLN A 151 -15.53 -0.12 53.54
N LEU A 152 -14.70 0.90 53.84
CA LEU A 152 -14.19 1.86 52.87
C LEU A 152 -12.85 1.33 52.32
N SER A 153 -12.79 1.04 51.02
CA SER A 153 -11.61 0.45 50.39
C SER A 153 -11.25 1.09 49.04
N ALA A 154 -9.95 1.31 48.82
CA ALA A 154 -9.45 1.91 47.57
C ALA A 154 -8.84 0.83 46.67
N ALA A 155 -9.37 0.70 45.45
CA ALA A 155 -8.81 -0.17 44.41
C ALA A 155 -7.56 0.45 43.75
N LEU A 156 -7.49 1.78 43.75
CA LEU A 156 -6.38 2.54 43.19
C LEU A 156 -6.23 3.86 43.96
N GLU A 157 -4.99 4.25 44.25
CA GLU A 157 -4.63 5.62 44.61
C GLU A 157 -3.43 6.09 43.77
N ILE A 158 -3.54 7.29 43.18
CA ILE A 158 -2.49 7.94 42.39
C ILE A 158 -2.42 9.42 42.82
N ASN A 159 -1.24 9.88 43.23
CA ASN A 159 -0.96 11.27 43.61
C ASN A 159 -1.96 11.86 44.64
N GLY A 160 -2.38 11.03 45.61
CA GLY A 160 -3.36 11.40 46.64
C GLY A 160 -4.83 11.41 46.20
N TYR A 161 -5.14 11.01 44.96
CA TYR A 161 -6.50 10.79 44.47
C TYR A 161 -6.80 9.30 44.40
N TYR A 162 -8.00 8.91 44.84
CA TYR A 162 -8.33 7.50 45.06
C TYR A 162 -9.76 7.17 44.63
N MET A 163 -9.94 5.91 44.23
CA MET A 163 -11.19 5.37 43.72
C MET A 163 -11.39 3.93 44.20
N GLY A 164 -12.65 3.53 44.42
CA GLY A 164 -12.97 2.20 44.91
C GLY A 164 -14.38 2.11 45.49
N GLU A 165 -14.49 1.43 46.62
CA GLU A 165 -15.74 1.02 47.25
C GLU A 165 -15.97 1.68 48.62
N SER A 166 -17.17 2.21 48.85
CA SER A 166 -17.57 2.80 50.12
C SER A 166 -18.72 2.01 50.76
N GLY A 167 -18.43 1.39 51.91
CA GLY A 167 -19.44 0.91 52.85
C GLY A 167 -20.23 2.08 53.45
N GLY A 168 -21.54 2.11 53.20
CA GLY A 168 -22.37 3.29 53.42
C GLY A 168 -22.45 3.77 54.87
N SER A 169 -21.95 4.97 55.14
CA SER A 169 -22.23 5.75 56.35
C SER A 169 -23.64 6.37 56.37
N SER A 170 -24.48 6.07 55.37
CA SER A 170 -25.79 6.70 55.11
C SER A 170 -26.97 5.70 55.07
N GLY A 171 -26.86 4.56 55.75
CA GLY A 171 -28.01 3.67 56.01
C GLY A 171 -28.57 2.89 54.82
N THR A 172 -27.87 2.87 53.68
CA THR A 172 -28.22 2.03 52.52
C THR A 172 -27.57 0.66 52.68
N SER A 173 -28.34 -0.43 52.58
CA SER A 173 -27.78 -1.80 52.56
C SER A 173 -27.14 -2.09 51.20
N GLY A 174 -25.88 -1.70 51.05
CA GLY A 174 -25.07 -1.93 49.87
C GLY A 174 -23.88 -0.98 49.84
N THR A 175 -22.78 -1.43 49.26
CA THR A 175 -21.62 -0.58 48.97
C THR A 175 -21.86 0.23 47.71
N VAL A 176 -21.21 1.39 47.62
CA VAL A 176 -21.32 2.30 46.47
C VAL A 176 -19.94 2.62 45.89
N PRO A 177 -19.82 2.86 44.58
CA PRO A 177 -18.55 3.30 44.00
C PRO A 177 -18.31 4.77 44.38
N TYR A 178 -17.07 5.07 44.77
CA TYR A 178 -16.65 6.42 45.17
C TYR A 178 -15.32 6.82 44.53
N MET A 179 -15.14 8.14 44.48
CA MET A 179 -13.86 8.81 44.21
C MET A 179 -13.52 9.77 45.35
N GLY A 180 -12.28 10.22 45.40
CA GLY A 180 -11.89 11.31 46.29
C GLY A 180 -10.47 11.82 46.07
N GLY A 181 -10.10 12.77 46.92
CA GLY A 181 -8.77 13.37 46.99
C GLY A 181 -8.34 13.61 48.43
N TYR A 182 -7.04 13.59 48.71
CA TYR A 182 -6.50 13.86 50.05
C TYR A 182 -6.30 15.35 50.27
N VAL A 183 -7.29 15.98 50.90
CA VAL A 183 -7.25 17.36 51.37
C VAL A 183 -7.79 17.42 52.80
N ASN A 184 -6.99 17.89 53.77
CA ASN A 184 -7.39 18.21 55.15
C ASN A 184 -8.45 17.27 55.80
N GLY A 185 -8.29 15.95 55.67
CA GLY A 185 -9.23 14.93 56.19
C GLY A 185 -9.84 14.01 55.13
N GLY A 186 -9.75 14.38 53.85
CA GLY A 186 -10.20 13.59 52.70
C GLY A 186 -11.63 13.94 52.27
N GLU A 187 -11.78 14.35 51.01
CA GLU A 187 -13.08 14.58 50.39
C GLU A 187 -13.53 13.29 49.67
N TYR A 188 -14.71 12.77 50.00
CA TYR A 188 -15.27 11.52 49.46
C TYR A 188 -16.56 11.80 48.69
N PHE A 189 -16.61 11.39 47.43
CA PHE A 189 -17.76 11.56 46.56
C PHE A 189 -18.27 10.20 46.08
N SER A 190 -19.35 9.72 46.67
CA SER A 190 -20.05 8.51 46.23
C SER A 190 -21.09 8.81 45.15
N SER A 191 -21.28 7.83 44.28
CA SER A 191 -22.40 7.72 43.35
C SER A 191 -23.55 6.91 43.98
N ALA A 192 -24.66 6.74 43.26
CA ALA A 192 -25.80 5.93 43.68
C ALA A 192 -25.82 4.59 42.91
N GLY A 193 -26.00 3.48 43.62
CA GLY A 193 -26.06 2.12 43.05
C GLY A 193 -25.21 1.13 43.85
N THR A 194 -25.62 -0.14 43.87
CA THR A 194 -24.89 -1.23 44.54
C THR A 194 -23.64 -1.62 43.74
N PHE A 195 -22.48 -1.66 44.40
CA PHE A 195 -21.18 -1.89 43.74
C PHE A 195 -20.61 -3.29 43.92
N ALA A 196 -20.70 -3.87 45.12
CA ALA A 196 -20.38 -5.27 45.34
C ALA A 196 -21.57 -6.18 45.03
N ASP A 197 -21.93 -6.27 43.76
CA ASP A 197 -22.89 -7.25 43.25
C ASP A 197 -22.23 -8.58 42.79
N GLY A 198 -20.90 -8.67 42.96
CA GLY A 198 -20.06 -9.81 42.56
C GLY A 198 -19.61 -9.81 41.11
N LYS A 199 -19.94 -8.77 40.31
CA LYS A 199 -19.51 -8.61 38.92
C LYS A 199 -18.30 -7.67 38.82
N ALA A 200 -17.66 -7.71 37.64
CA ALA A 200 -16.64 -6.74 37.27
C ALA A 200 -17.30 -5.45 36.77
N HIS A 201 -16.82 -4.33 37.29
CA HIS A 201 -17.18 -2.98 36.90
C HIS A 201 -15.95 -2.24 36.39
N PHE A 202 -16.15 -1.32 35.45
CA PHE A 202 -15.11 -0.43 34.96
C PHE A 202 -15.21 0.93 35.65
N LEU A 203 -14.29 1.19 36.58
CA LEU A 203 -14.19 2.50 37.22
C LEU A 203 -13.22 3.41 36.46
N THR A 204 -13.54 4.69 36.36
CA THR A 204 -12.61 5.72 35.88
C THR A 204 -12.77 7.02 36.67
N GLN A 205 -11.65 7.60 37.11
CA GLN A 205 -11.61 8.94 37.71
C GLN A 205 -10.84 9.89 36.78
N THR A 206 -11.46 11.02 36.41
CA THR A 206 -10.78 12.14 35.75
C THR A 206 -10.51 13.25 36.76
N VAL A 207 -9.34 13.87 36.68
CA VAL A 207 -8.96 15.06 37.44
C VAL A 207 -8.57 16.15 36.44
N HIS A 208 -9.36 17.21 36.35
CA HIS A 208 -9.01 18.41 35.60
C HIS A 208 -8.52 19.49 36.56
N TYR A 209 -7.40 20.15 36.26
CA TYR A 209 -6.91 21.29 37.02
C TYR A 209 -7.37 22.62 36.42
N ASN A 210 -8.12 23.38 37.21
CA ASN A 210 -8.68 24.64 36.79
C ASN A 210 -7.72 25.80 37.09
N ALA A 211 -7.68 26.81 36.22
CA ALA A 211 -6.81 27.99 36.35
C ALA A 211 -6.97 28.78 37.67
N SER A 212 -8.04 28.54 38.43
CA SER A 212 -8.30 29.13 39.74
C SER A 212 -7.64 28.39 40.93
N GLY A 213 -6.87 27.31 40.70
CA GLY A 213 -6.22 26.55 41.77
C GLY A 213 -7.05 25.41 42.38
N TYR A 214 -8.17 25.05 41.72
CA TYR A 214 -9.10 23.99 42.14
C TYR A 214 -9.13 22.88 41.08
N CYS A 215 -9.69 21.73 41.45
CA CYS A 215 -9.80 20.57 40.57
C CYS A 215 -11.26 20.16 40.35
N ASP A 216 -11.61 19.83 39.10
CA ASP A 216 -12.89 19.21 38.77
C ASP A 216 -12.71 17.69 38.72
N LEU A 217 -13.50 17.00 39.55
CA LEU A 217 -13.44 15.56 39.75
C LEU A 217 -14.67 14.90 39.14
N ASN A 218 -14.48 13.91 38.27
CA ASN A 218 -15.56 13.06 37.76
C ASN A 218 -15.25 11.58 37.97
N LEU A 219 -16.24 10.83 38.45
CA LEU A 219 -16.24 9.37 38.54
C LEU A 219 -17.18 8.82 37.47
N TYR A 220 -16.65 7.93 36.66
CA TYR A 220 -17.40 7.13 35.72
C TYR A 220 -17.43 5.67 36.21
N VAL A 221 -18.58 5.03 36.02
CA VAL A 221 -18.83 3.62 36.31
C VAL A 221 -19.42 3.03 35.03
N ASP A 222 -18.82 1.96 34.53
CA ASP A 222 -19.30 1.24 33.34
C ASP A 222 -19.50 2.19 32.15
N GLY A 223 -18.51 3.06 31.92
CA GLY A 223 -18.47 4.04 30.84
C GLY A 223 -19.36 5.28 31.03
N ALA A 224 -20.28 5.28 32.01
CA ALA A 224 -21.22 6.36 32.26
C ALA A 224 -20.78 7.27 33.42
N LEU A 225 -21.06 8.58 33.32
CA LEU A 225 -20.77 9.53 34.40
C LEU A 225 -21.67 9.24 35.62
N ALA A 226 -21.08 8.75 36.70
CA ALA A 226 -21.77 8.36 37.92
C ALA A 226 -21.75 9.44 39.01
N LYS A 227 -20.69 10.28 39.02
CA LYS A 227 -20.58 11.43 39.92
C LYS A 227 -19.71 12.53 39.30
N SER A 228 -20.09 13.78 39.55
CA SER A 228 -19.26 14.96 39.30
C SER A 228 -19.16 15.78 40.60
N ALA A 229 -17.98 16.34 40.85
CA ALA A 229 -17.65 17.23 41.94
C ALA A 229 -16.75 18.35 41.39
N PRO A 230 -17.33 19.46 40.92
CA PRO A 230 -16.57 20.59 40.40
C PRO A 230 -16.00 21.46 41.53
N SER A 231 -14.92 22.17 41.24
CA SER A 231 -14.26 23.14 42.13
C SER A 231 -13.86 22.57 43.50
N THR A 232 -13.49 21.29 43.54
CA THR A 232 -12.90 20.65 44.72
C THR A 232 -11.48 21.16 44.95
N ARG A 233 -10.97 21.09 46.18
CA ARG A 233 -9.55 21.38 46.40
C ARG A 233 -8.72 20.25 45.81
N CYS A 234 -7.70 20.58 45.02
CA CYS A 234 -6.77 19.58 44.52
C CYS A 234 -6.07 18.86 45.68
N ALA A 235 -5.89 17.55 45.57
CA ALA A 235 -5.15 16.75 46.54
C ALA A 235 -3.65 17.14 46.57
N GLY A 236 -3.03 17.03 47.74
CA GLY A 236 -1.63 17.40 47.98
C GLY A 236 -0.80 16.27 48.59
N GLY A 237 -1.12 15.01 48.29
CA GLY A 237 -0.39 13.82 48.75
C GLY A 237 0.76 13.46 47.81
N PRO A 238 1.83 12.75 48.28
CA PRO A 238 3.05 12.42 47.52
C PRO A 238 2.82 11.99 46.06
N LEU A 239 3.79 12.26 45.17
CA LEU A 239 3.77 11.80 43.76
C LEU A 239 4.03 10.30 43.66
N ASN A 240 3.13 9.47 44.19
CA ASN A 240 3.22 8.02 44.25
C ASN A 240 1.92 7.37 43.76
N GLY A 241 1.99 6.07 43.50
CA GLY A 241 0.86 5.31 42.97
C GLY A 241 0.81 3.89 43.51
N GLY A 242 -0.41 3.40 43.71
CA GLY A 242 -0.67 2.11 44.34
C GLY A 242 -1.96 1.47 43.89
N ILE A 243 -1.88 0.20 43.48
CA ILE A 243 -3.04 -0.63 43.12
C ILE A 243 -3.38 -1.55 44.30
N GLY A 244 -4.66 -1.74 44.59
CA GLY A 244 -5.18 -2.67 45.61
C GLY A 244 -5.19 -2.17 47.05
N SER A 245 -4.70 -0.96 47.33
CA SER A 245 -5.03 -0.23 48.56
C SER A 245 -4.70 1.25 48.44
N ARG A 246 -5.14 2.02 49.43
CA ARG A 246 -4.59 3.35 49.73
C ARG A 246 -3.10 3.25 50.11
N LEU A 247 -2.38 4.35 49.89
CA LEU A 247 -0.95 4.55 50.13
C LEU A 247 -0.64 5.10 51.53
N ASP A 248 -1.61 5.75 52.18
CA ASP A 248 -1.51 6.21 53.57
C ASP A 248 -1.86 5.09 54.56
N PRO A 249 -0.90 4.56 55.34
CA PRO A 249 -1.14 3.51 56.34
C PRO A 249 -1.77 4.03 57.64
N THR A 250 -1.97 5.35 57.80
CA THR A 250 -2.50 5.97 59.02
C THR A 250 -4.00 6.23 58.97
N SER A 251 -4.59 6.40 57.79
CA SER A 251 -6.04 6.40 57.63
C SER A 251 -6.60 4.97 57.72
N GLY A 252 -7.69 4.76 58.46
CA GLY A 252 -8.35 3.45 58.60
C GLY A 252 -9.09 2.96 57.33
N SER A 253 -8.65 3.40 56.15
CA SER A 253 -9.13 2.90 54.86
C SER A 253 -8.46 1.57 54.57
N LEU A 254 -9.25 0.54 54.27
CA LEU A 254 -8.72 -0.81 54.09
C LEU A 254 -8.32 -1.04 52.63
N GLY A 255 -7.50 -2.07 52.40
CA GLY A 255 -7.19 -2.53 51.05
C GLY A 255 -8.47 -2.97 50.32
N PHE A 256 -8.46 -2.89 48.99
CA PHE A 256 -9.57 -3.42 48.20
C PHE A 256 -9.67 -4.94 48.42
N PHE A 257 -10.90 -5.44 48.56
CA PHE A 257 -11.21 -6.86 48.57
C PHE A 257 -11.88 -7.22 47.27
N GLY A 258 -11.20 -7.99 46.42
CA GLY A 258 -11.73 -8.35 45.12
C GLY A 258 -10.65 -8.58 44.07
N GLU A 259 -11.08 -8.72 42.82
CA GLU A 259 -10.19 -8.88 41.66
C GLU A 259 -9.99 -7.53 40.96
N ILE A 260 -8.77 -7.24 40.49
CA ILE A 260 -8.39 -6.02 39.74
C ILE A 260 -7.66 -6.42 38.46
N GLY A 261 -7.90 -5.72 37.36
CA GLY A 261 -7.21 -5.91 36.08
C GLY A 261 -7.25 -4.69 35.19
N GLY A 262 -6.36 -4.63 34.20
CA GLY A 262 -6.37 -3.60 33.16
C GLY A 262 -6.32 -2.17 33.69
N VAL A 263 -5.35 -1.87 34.57
CA VAL A 263 -5.19 -0.54 35.18
C VAL A 263 -4.42 0.37 34.25
N ALA A 264 -5.03 1.45 33.79
CA ALA A 264 -4.46 2.42 32.85
C ALA A 264 -4.38 3.82 33.46
N LEU A 265 -3.23 4.48 33.29
CA LEU A 265 -2.96 5.84 33.75
C LEU A 265 -2.72 6.74 32.53
N PHE A 266 -3.33 7.92 32.48
CA PHE A 266 -3.18 8.88 31.39
C PHE A 266 -2.83 10.27 31.93
N SER A 267 -1.81 10.93 31.37
CA SER A 267 -1.40 12.31 31.69
C SER A 267 -2.29 13.37 31.00
N LYS A 268 -3.60 13.10 30.94
CA LYS A 268 -4.64 13.95 30.33
C LYS A 268 -6.01 13.57 30.87
N VAL A 269 -6.94 14.52 30.85
CA VAL A 269 -8.37 14.24 31.05
C VAL A 269 -8.92 13.56 29.79
N LEU A 270 -9.48 12.35 29.95
CA LEU A 270 -10.22 11.69 28.88
C LEU A 270 -11.65 12.24 28.82
N THR A 271 -12.18 12.37 27.61
CA THR A 271 -13.59 12.72 27.38
C THR A 271 -14.51 11.57 27.76
N ALA A 272 -15.78 11.89 28.09
CA ALA A 272 -16.79 10.86 28.38
C ALA A 272 -16.91 9.81 27.25
N THR A 273 -16.77 10.21 25.98
CA THR A 273 -16.76 9.29 24.83
C THR A 273 -15.55 8.36 24.83
N GLN A 274 -14.35 8.87 25.15
CA GLN A 274 -13.15 8.03 25.28
C GLN A 274 -13.30 7.03 26.43
N ILE A 275 -13.91 7.43 27.56
CA ILE A 275 -14.14 6.56 28.71
C ILE A 275 -15.21 5.50 28.41
N ALA A 276 -16.29 5.85 27.71
CA ALA A 276 -17.28 4.90 27.21
C ALA A 276 -16.65 3.87 26.25
N ASN A 277 -15.80 4.33 25.33
CA ASN A 277 -15.04 3.48 24.41
C ASN A 277 -13.93 2.65 25.09
N LEU A 278 -13.53 2.97 26.33
CA LEU A 278 -12.67 2.10 27.14
C LEU A 278 -13.48 1.02 27.85
N TYR A 279 -14.67 1.35 28.38
CA TYR A 279 -15.54 0.37 29.04
C TYR A 279 -16.08 -0.67 28.05
N ALA A 280 -16.77 -0.17 27.02
CA ALA A 280 -17.33 -0.96 25.95
C ALA A 280 -16.75 -0.37 24.67
N PRO A 281 -15.54 -0.82 24.26
CA PRO A 281 -15.02 -0.48 22.95
C PRO A 281 -16.13 -0.74 21.93
N PRO A 282 -16.44 0.21 21.04
CA PRO A 282 -17.35 -0.07 19.95
C PRO A 282 -16.84 -1.35 19.26
N PRO A 283 -17.73 -2.26 18.82
CA PRO A 283 -17.29 -3.42 18.05
C PRO A 283 -16.35 -2.89 16.97
N PRO A 284 -15.11 -3.43 16.86
CA PRO A 284 -14.03 -2.80 16.11
C PRO A 284 -14.60 -2.36 14.77
N PRO A 285 -14.53 -1.05 14.44
CA PRO A 285 -15.35 -0.44 13.39
C PRO A 285 -15.25 -1.35 12.18
N SER A 286 -16.39 -1.98 11.81
CA SER A 286 -16.41 -3.17 10.94
C SER A 286 -15.46 -2.90 9.79
N PRO A 287 -14.33 -3.65 9.73
CA PRO A 287 -13.04 -3.15 9.27
C PRO A 287 -13.25 -2.38 7.97
N PRO A 288 -12.83 -1.10 7.86
CA PRO A 288 -13.18 -0.23 6.74
C PRO A 288 -12.98 -1.02 5.45
N PRO A 289 -14.10 -1.27 4.74
CA PRO A 289 -14.54 -2.59 4.26
C PRO A 289 -13.32 -3.38 3.81
N THR A 290 -12.86 -4.35 4.63
CA THR A 290 -11.57 -5.06 4.47
C THR A 290 -11.25 -5.15 2.98
N PRO A 291 -10.31 -4.32 2.46
CA PRO A 291 -10.19 -4.17 1.03
C PRO A 291 -10.01 -5.55 0.43
N ALA A 292 -10.94 -5.92 -0.44
CA ALA A 292 -11.07 -7.30 -0.90
C ALA A 292 -9.70 -7.78 -1.42
N PRO A 293 -9.38 -9.09 -1.34
CA PRO A 293 -8.06 -9.63 -1.70
C PRO A 293 -7.72 -9.36 -3.17
N GLY A 294 -7.18 -8.16 -3.40
CA GLY A 294 -7.55 -7.39 -4.59
C GLY A 294 -7.04 -5.94 -4.59
N TYR A 295 -6.42 -5.42 -3.51
CA TYR A 295 -5.54 -4.24 -3.61
C TYR A 295 -4.43 -4.49 -4.64
N GLU A 296 -3.71 -5.61 -4.51
CA GLU A 296 -2.70 -6.07 -5.47
C GLU A 296 -3.30 -6.21 -6.88
N THR A 297 -4.49 -6.81 -7.02
CA THR A 297 -5.19 -6.92 -8.31
C THR A 297 -5.58 -5.56 -8.91
N ALA A 298 -6.06 -4.61 -8.10
CA ALA A 298 -6.46 -3.28 -8.54
C ALA A 298 -5.24 -2.42 -8.92
N VAL A 299 -4.13 -2.54 -8.19
CA VAL A 299 -2.84 -1.94 -8.57
C VAL A 299 -2.34 -2.53 -9.88
N SER A 300 -2.27 -3.86 -10.00
CA SER A 300 -1.80 -4.54 -11.22
C SER A 300 -2.68 -4.24 -12.44
N ALA A 301 -4.00 -4.10 -12.26
CA ALA A 301 -4.94 -3.72 -13.32
C ALA A 301 -4.67 -2.32 -13.90
N LEU A 302 -3.97 -1.45 -13.17
CA LEU A 302 -3.54 -0.13 -13.62
C LEU A 302 -2.14 -0.12 -14.28
N SER A 303 -1.53 -1.29 -14.51
CA SER A 303 -0.23 -1.45 -15.19
C SER A 303 0.88 -0.54 -14.63
N PRO A 304 1.28 -0.73 -13.36
CA PRO A 304 2.28 0.11 -12.72
C PRO A 304 3.64 0.00 -13.41
N TYR A 305 4.38 1.12 -13.43
CA TYR A 305 5.77 1.18 -13.85
C TYR A 305 6.66 0.32 -12.94
N ALA A 306 6.41 0.35 -11.63
CA ALA A 306 7.02 -0.57 -10.67
C ALA A 306 6.10 -0.77 -9.47
N TYR A 307 6.12 -1.95 -8.86
CA TYR A 307 5.28 -2.26 -7.70
C TYR A 307 6.03 -3.12 -6.68
N TYR A 308 6.29 -2.54 -5.52
CA TYR A 308 7.01 -3.18 -4.41
C TYR A 308 6.05 -3.43 -3.26
N ARG A 309 5.73 -4.70 -2.98
CA ARG A 309 4.92 -5.04 -1.80
C ARG A 309 5.64 -4.75 -0.49
N LEU A 310 6.97 -4.85 -0.49
CA LEU A 310 7.83 -4.81 0.69
C LEU A 310 7.51 -5.95 1.69
N ASP A 311 7.11 -7.10 1.15
CA ASP A 311 6.70 -8.28 1.91
C ASP A 311 7.82 -9.30 2.14
N GLU A 312 9.06 -8.93 1.80
CA GLU A 312 10.24 -9.73 2.10
C GLU A 312 10.39 -9.96 3.62
N THR A 313 10.83 -11.16 4.00
CA THR A 313 11.14 -11.51 5.40
C THR A 313 12.64 -11.40 5.72
N SER A 314 13.48 -11.28 4.71
CA SER A 314 14.94 -11.29 4.80
C SER A 314 15.59 -10.91 3.47
N GLY A 315 16.83 -10.42 3.50
CA GLY A 315 17.62 -10.11 2.30
C GLY A 315 17.81 -8.61 2.10
N THR A 316 18.32 -8.22 0.93
CA THR A 316 18.66 -6.83 0.58
C THR A 316 17.99 -6.34 -0.70
N VAL A 317 17.09 -7.14 -1.30
CA VAL A 317 16.38 -6.82 -2.55
C VAL A 317 14.91 -6.59 -2.21
N ALA A 318 14.34 -5.50 -2.68
CA ALA A 318 12.90 -5.27 -2.73
C ALA A 318 12.41 -5.63 -4.13
N ASN A 319 11.56 -6.65 -4.24
CA ASN A 319 11.17 -7.21 -5.52
C ASN A 319 10.13 -6.31 -6.21
N ASP A 320 10.36 -6.03 -7.49
CA ASP A 320 9.36 -5.41 -8.36
C ASP A 320 8.44 -6.50 -8.93
N ILE A 321 7.22 -6.57 -8.41
CA ILE A 321 6.21 -7.55 -8.84
C ILE A 321 5.32 -7.03 -9.98
N SER A 322 5.61 -5.85 -10.55
CA SER A 322 4.89 -5.34 -11.73
C SER A 322 5.15 -6.15 -13.01
N GLY A 323 6.18 -7.01 -13.00
CA GLY A 323 6.66 -7.75 -14.17
C GLY A 323 7.76 -7.02 -14.96
N ASN A 324 8.09 -5.77 -14.60
CA ASN A 324 9.09 -4.96 -15.30
C ASN A 324 10.54 -5.20 -14.83
N GLY A 325 10.77 -5.99 -13.78
CA GLY A 325 12.11 -6.35 -13.29
C GLY A 325 12.89 -5.20 -12.62
N ARG A 326 12.23 -4.11 -12.23
CA ARG A 326 12.84 -2.89 -11.67
C ARG A 326 13.16 -3.03 -10.18
N ASN A 327 13.81 -4.12 -9.78
CA ASN A 327 14.05 -4.45 -8.37
C ASN A 327 14.80 -3.34 -7.62
N GLY A 328 14.30 -2.99 -6.43
CA GLY A 328 14.94 -2.06 -5.51
C GLY A 328 15.98 -2.75 -4.61
N THR A 329 16.83 -1.96 -3.97
CA THR A 329 17.84 -2.44 -3.01
C THR A 329 17.63 -1.80 -1.65
N TYR A 330 17.44 -2.60 -0.60
CA TYR A 330 17.45 -2.12 0.79
C TYR A 330 18.86 -1.66 1.17
N GLN A 331 19.01 -0.36 1.46
CA GLN A 331 20.23 0.24 1.97
C GLN A 331 20.17 0.35 3.51
N GLY A 332 21.33 0.17 4.15
CA GLY A 332 21.44 0.08 5.62
C GLY A 332 21.33 -1.35 6.18
N THR A 333 21.39 -1.46 7.50
CA THR A 333 21.46 -2.74 8.23
C THR A 333 20.11 -3.13 8.83
N SER A 334 19.59 -4.30 8.46
CA SER A 334 18.41 -4.92 9.07
C SER A 334 18.57 -5.07 10.60
N GLY A 335 17.51 -4.78 11.36
CA GLY A 335 17.52 -4.79 12.83
C GLY A 335 18.01 -3.49 13.48
N THR A 336 18.66 -2.60 12.72
CA THR A 336 19.07 -1.26 13.18
C THR A 336 18.32 -0.16 12.43
N HIS A 337 18.14 -0.33 11.13
CA HIS A 337 17.63 0.71 10.24
C HIS A 337 16.24 0.40 9.67
N TYR A 338 16.03 -0.87 9.33
CA TYR A 338 14.75 -1.42 8.91
C TYR A 338 14.53 -2.80 9.53
N LEU A 339 13.28 -3.25 9.61
CA LEU A 339 12.90 -4.63 9.89
C LEU A 339 12.01 -5.13 8.75
N LEU A 340 12.33 -6.33 8.28
CA LEU A 340 11.58 -7.08 7.28
C LEU A 340 10.60 -8.04 7.97
N GLY A 341 9.64 -8.60 7.21
CA GLY A 341 8.68 -9.57 7.73
C GLY A 341 7.78 -9.06 8.86
N GLN A 342 7.54 -7.74 8.94
CA GLN A 342 6.61 -7.18 9.92
C GLN A 342 5.17 -7.45 9.47
N THR A 343 4.21 -7.53 10.40
CA THR A 343 2.78 -7.68 10.06
C THR A 343 2.38 -6.63 9.02
N SER A 344 1.75 -7.05 7.92
CA SER A 344 1.45 -6.12 6.84
C SER A 344 0.48 -5.02 7.25
N ILE A 345 0.74 -3.82 6.74
CA ILE A 345 -0.23 -2.73 6.70
C ILE A 345 -1.02 -2.69 5.38
N VAL A 346 -0.66 -3.55 4.43
CA VAL A 346 -1.29 -3.63 3.10
C VAL A 346 -2.37 -4.73 3.11
N PRO A 347 -3.63 -4.44 2.72
CA PRO A 347 -4.69 -5.43 2.64
C PRO A 347 -4.32 -6.61 1.72
N GLY A 348 -4.44 -7.84 2.25
CA GLY A 348 -4.20 -9.08 1.52
C GLY A 348 -2.74 -9.52 1.40
N VAL A 349 -1.78 -8.68 1.81
CA VAL A 349 -0.35 -9.02 1.81
C VAL A 349 0.06 -9.55 3.19
N ALA A 350 1.01 -10.49 3.24
CA ALA A 350 1.42 -11.11 4.51
C ALA A 350 2.29 -10.19 5.37
N TYR A 351 3.19 -9.42 4.75
CA TYR A 351 4.19 -8.61 5.44
C TYR A 351 4.31 -7.17 4.91
N SER A 352 5.04 -6.33 5.64
CA SER A 352 5.51 -5.00 5.27
C SER A 352 6.90 -4.74 5.88
N ALA A 353 7.56 -3.68 5.44
CA ALA A 353 8.84 -3.24 6.00
C ALA A 353 8.63 -2.09 7.01
N LYS A 354 9.28 -2.16 8.18
CA LYS A 354 9.34 -1.05 9.14
C LYS A 354 10.69 -0.34 9.06
N PHE A 355 10.70 0.99 9.10
CA PHE A 355 11.88 1.86 9.07
C PHE A 355 12.02 2.63 10.40
N PHE A 356 13.27 2.91 10.81
CA PHE A 356 13.63 3.37 12.17
C PHE A 356 14.56 4.60 12.19
N SER A 357 14.47 5.51 11.22
CA SER A 357 15.59 6.36 10.79
C SER A 357 16.48 6.98 11.91
N ALA A 358 17.65 6.39 12.15
CA ALA A 358 18.68 6.98 12.99
C ALA A 358 19.99 7.02 12.20
N ASN A 359 20.59 8.20 12.11
CA ASN A 359 21.83 8.45 11.35
C ASN A 359 23.03 7.84 12.11
N PRO A 360 24.09 7.30 11.45
CA PRO A 360 24.38 7.36 10.01
C PRO A 360 24.10 6.06 9.24
N GLY A 361 23.46 6.17 8.08
CA GLY A 361 23.25 5.03 7.17
C GLY A 361 22.29 5.22 5.98
N GLN A 362 21.54 6.33 5.91
CA GLN A 362 20.55 6.62 4.84
C GLN A 362 19.66 5.43 4.45
N PRO A 363 18.94 4.81 5.39
CA PRO A 363 18.21 3.60 5.08
C PRO A 363 16.97 3.86 4.26
N LYS A 364 16.96 3.29 3.06
CA LYS A 364 15.89 3.39 2.07
C LYS A 364 15.85 2.11 1.24
N VAL A 365 14.72 1.83 0.60
CA VAL A 365 14.77 1.08 -0.66
C VAL A 365 15.21 2.05 -1.72
N SER A 366 16.43 1.88 -2.23
CA SER A 366 16.92 2.61 -3.39
C SER A 366 16.40 1.94 -4.64
N ILE A 367 15.70 2.69 -5.48
CA ILE A 367 15.15 2.22 -6.74
C ILE A 367 16.10 2.64 -7.88
N PRO A 368 16.47 1.73 -8.81
CA PRO A 368 17.24 2.09 -10.00
C PRO A 368 16.54 3.18 -10.82
N SER A 369 17.31 4.03 -11.52
CA SER A 369 16.84 5.17 -12.32
C SER A 369 15.42 5.00 -12.89
N VAL A 370 14.48 5.71 -12.27
CA VAL A 370 13.09 5.86 -12.67
C VAL A 370 13.05 6.89 -13.80
N ALA A 371 13.26 6.42 -15.03
CA ALA A 371 13.17 7.23 -16.24
C ALA A 371 11.71 7.59 -16.61
N LEU A 372 10.84 7.79 -15.62
CA LEU A 372 9.50 8.31 -15.84
C LEU A 372 9.59 9.75 -16.33
N ALA A 373 8.79 10.05 -17.34
CA ALA A 373 8.54 11.42 -17.77
C ALA A 373 9.78 12.19 -18.24
N SER A 374 10.83 11.56 -18.80
CA SER A 374 12.02 12.31 -19.24
C SER A 374 12.43 12.07 -20.70
N ASN A 375 12.88 13.14 -21.35
CA ASN A 375 13.73 13.07 -22.54
C ASN A 375 15.03 13.83 -22.21
N GLY A 376 16.08 13.09 -21.83
CA GLY A 376 17.29 13.67 -21.25
C GLY A 376 16.97 14.45 -19.97
N SER A 377 17.48 15.67 -19.86
CA SER A 377 17.28 16.56 -18.71
C SER A 377 15.92 17.30 -18.68
N THR A 378 14.97 16.99 -19.58
CA THR A 378 13.66 17.63 -19.60
C THR A 378 12.56 16.68 -19.14
N TRP A 379 11.84 17.07 -18.08
CA TRP A 379 10.58 16.43 -17.67
C TRP A 379 9.50 16.66 -18.75
N GLN A 380 8.64 15.67 -19.07
CA GLN A 380 7.72 15.68 -20.22
C GLN A 380 6.38 14.93 -20.06
N SER A 381 6.12 14.10 -19.04
CA SER A 381 4.83 13.38 -18.90
C SER A 381 4.32 13.30 -17.46
N ASP A 382 3.05 12.95 -17.32
CA ASP A 382 2.41 12.69 -16.03
C ASP A 382 3.04 11.49 -15.30
N PHE A 383 2.88 11.44 -13.98
CA PHE A 383 3.11 10.24 -13.18
C PHE A 383 2.26 10.24 -11.90
N SER A 384 2.20 9.09 -11.22
CA SER A 384 1.65 8.98 -9.87
C SER A 384 2.47 8.03 -9.01
N VAL A 385 2.42 8.22 -7.70
CA VAL A 385 2.91 7.25 -6.72
C VAL A 385 1.84 7.01 -5.65
N MET A 386 1.71 5.76 -5.22
CA MET A 386 0.74 5.32 -4.22
C MET A 386 1.40 4.31 -3.28
N LEU A 387 1.07 4.36 -2.00
CA LEU A 387 1.62 3.45 -0.98
C LEU A 387 0.73 3.38 0.25
N TRP A 388 0.82 2.29 1.00
CA TRP A 388 0.40 2.28 2.40
C TRP A 388 1.56 2.72 3.28
N ALA A 389 1.28 3.60 4.24
CA ALA A 389 2.22 3.94 5.30
C ALA A 389 1.51 4.13 6.64
N LYS A 390 2.21 3.79 7.72
CA LYS A 390 1.74 3.90 9.10
C LYS A 390 2.87 4.51 9.95
N PRO A 391 2.74 5.77 10.39
CA PRO A 391 3.83 6.43 11.09
C PRO A 391 3.98 5.90 12.51
N ASP A 392 5.21 5.89 13.01
CA ASP A 392 5.49 5.52 14.39
C ASP A 392 5.04 6.65 15.35
N PRO A 393 4.06 6.41 16.25
CA PRO A 393 3.54 7.47 17.13
C PRO A 393 4.58 8.09 18.05
N SER A 394 5.72 7.42 18.28
CA SER A 394 6.80 7.94 19.11
C SER A 394 7.69 8.99 18.41
N GLN A 395 7.60 9.13 17.08
CA GLN A 395 8.51 9.96 16.26
C GLN A 395 7.80 11.06 15.47
N LEU A 396 6.55 11.36 15.80
CA LEU A 396 5.68 12.31 15.09
C LEU A 396 6.11 13.80 15.15
N ALA A 397 7.23 14.12 15.80
CA ALA A 397 7.75 15.48 15.94
C ALA A 397 8.67 15.92 14.78
N GLN A 398 8.98 15.02 13.85
CA GLN A 398 9.96 15.24 12.78
C GLN A 398 9.30 15.37 11.40
N THR A 399 9.93 16.13 10.49
CA THR A 399 9.53 16.22 9.08
C THR A 399 10.26 15.15 8.29
N ASN A 400 9.51 14.17 7.79
CA ASN A 400 10.04 12.92 7.22
C ASN A 400 9.35 12.59 5.89
N ASP A 401 10.14 12.27 4.86
CA ASP A 401 9.63 11.80 3.57
C ASP A 401 9.46 10.27 3.56
N VAL A 402 8.27 9.80 3.18
CA VAL A 402 7.91 8.37 3.08
C VAL A 402 8.36 7.79 1.74
N VAL A 403 8.23 8.56 0.66
CA VAL A 403 8.67 8.19 -0.69
C VAL A 403 9.11 9.45 -1.44
N GLU A 404 10.14 9.30 -2.27
CA GLU A 404 10.58 10.30 -3.25
C GLU A 404 10.73 9.65 -4.62
N ILE A 405 10.21 10.30 -5.66
CA ILE A 405 10.28 9.92 -7.08
C ILE A 405 10.62 11.19 -7.87
N ASN A 406 11.76 11.25 -8.56
CA ASN A 406 12.16 12.38 -9.41
C ASN A 406 12.08 13.74 -8.70
N ASP A 407 12.63 13.86 -7.47
CA ASP A 407 12.58 15.05 -6.61
C ASP A 407 11.18 15.47 -6.11
N TYR A 408 10.12 14.70 -6.44
CA TYR A 408 8.78 14.84 -5.86
C TYR A 408 8.59 13.84 -4.73
N TYR A 409 8.04 14.29 -3.61
CA TYR A 409 7.97 13.48 -2.39
C TYR A 409 6.60 13.57 -1.70
N ILE A 410 6.26 12.50 -0.96
CA ILE A 410 5.14 12.46 -0.01
C ILE A 410 5.73 12.23 1.38
N GLY A 411 5.28 12.98 2.38
CA GLY A 411 5.78 12.85 3.74
C GLY A 411 4.81 13.32 4.83
N GLN A 412 5.33 13.36 6.05
CA GLN A 412 4.69 13.87 7.25
C GLN A 412 5.56 14.96 7.85
N GLY A 413 5.03 16.13 8.18
CA GLY A 413 5.86 17.14 8.84
C GLY A 413 5.29 18.55 8.95
N ALA A 414 6.02 19.36 9.73
CA ALA A 414 5.66 20.72 10.08
C ALA A 414 6.03 21.69 8.93
N VAL A 415 5.17 21.74 7.93
CA VAL A 415 5.32 22.58 6.74
C VAL A 415 4.55 23.89 6.92
N GLY A 416 5.26 25.00 7.08
CA GLY A 416 4.62 26.31 7.23
C GLY A 416 3.71 26.38 8.47
N PRO A 417 2.42 26.74 8.35
CA PRO A 417 1.52 26.89 9.50
C PRO A 417 0.88 25.58 10.01
N VAL A 418 1.18 24.41 9.43
CA VAL A 418 0.61 23.12 9.88
C VAL A 418 1.53 22.36 10.82
N ASN A 419 0.97 21.42 11.58
CA ASN A 419 1.68 20.66 12.62
C ASN A 419 2.54 19.53 12.05
N SER A 420 3.40 18.95 12.89
CA SER A 420 4.31 17.85 12.50
C SER A 420 3.62 16.50 12.22
N THR A 421 2.30 16.42 12.36
CA THR A 421 1.48 15.22 12.09
C THR A 421 0.69 15.30 10.79
N SER A 422 0.73 16.44 10.11
CA SER A 422 0.06 16.67 8.83
C SER A 422 0.77 15.94 7.68
N PRO A 423 0.01 15.31 6.75
CA PRO A 423 0.57 14.83 5.50
C PRO A 423 0.90 16.00 4.57
N TYR A 424 1.95 15.84 3.77
CA TYR A 424 2.34 16.80 2.73
C TYR A 424 2.79 16.11 1.44
N MET A 425 2.79 16.89 0.37
CA MET A 425 3.53 16.62 -0.87
C MET A 425 4.43 17.82 -1.18
N GLY A 426 5.48 17.64 -1.96
CA GLY A 426 6.32 18.74 -2.42
C GLY A 426 7.29 18.35 -3.52
N ALA A 427 8.10 19.31 -3.96
CA ALA A 427 9.08 19.10 -5.01
C ALA A 427 10.33 20.01 -4.90
N GLU A 428 11.53 19.42 -5.05
CA GLU A 428 12.80 20.15 -5.19
C GLU A 428 13.08 20.55 -6.65
N PRO A 429 13.94 21.57 -6.94
CA PRO A 429 14.72 22.39 -5.99
C PRO A 429 14.04 23.68 -5.57
N THR A 430 12.74 23.86 -5.84
CA THR A 430 12.04 25.09 -5.40
C THR A 430 11.69 25.10 -3.92
N GLY A 431 11.87 23.98 -3.20
CA GLY A 431 11.48 23.85 -1.81
C GLY A 431 10.01 24.23 -1.58
N ASN A 432 9.13 23.86 -2.51
CA ASN A 432 7.69 24.14 -2.42
C ASN A 432 6.99 22.93 -1.80
N TRP A 433 6.36 23.15 -0.64
CA TRP A 433 5.72 22.11 0.15
C TRP A 433 4.24 22.45 0.33
N TYR A 434 3.38 21.48 0.06
CA TYR A 434 1.93 21.61 0.09
C TYR A 434 1.38 20.62 1.12
N ALA A 435 1.08 21.15 2.30
CA ALA A 435 0.58 20.40 3.45
C ALA A 435 -0.82 20.87 3.83
N THR A 436 -1.52 20.08 4.62
CA THR A 436 -2.92 20.34 4.98
C THR A 436 -3.17 19.95 6.43
N SER A 437 -3.91 20.76 7.18
CA SER A 437 -4.42 20.40 8.51
C SER A 437 -5.63 19.47 8.44
N GLY A 438 -5.83 18.78 7.31
CA GLY A 438 -6.81 17.73 7.08
C GLY A 438 -6.47 16.45 7.85
N PRO A 439 -6.90 15.25 7.40
CA PRO A 439 -6.87 14.03 8.19
C PRO A 439 -5.47 13.76 8.76
N ASN A 440 -5.44 13.51 10.08
CA ASN A 440 -4.24 13.47 10.88
C ASN A 440 -3.45 12.18 10.62
N PHE A 441 -2.62 12.18 9.58
CA PHE A 441 -1.76 11.05 9.20
C PHE A 441 -0.93 10.52 10.38
N GLY A 442 -0.46 11.41 11.26
CA GLY A 442 0.18 11.07 12.52
C GLY A 442 -0.77 10.58 13.63
N ASP A 443 -1.82 9.81 13.33
CA ASP A 443 -2.69 9.18 14.35
C ASP A 443 -2.22 7.77 14.77
N GLY A 444 -1.24 7.20 14.05
CA GLY A 444 -0.67 5.87 14.29
C GLY A 444 -1.34 4.73 13.54
N ASN A 445 -2.34 5.02 12.70
CA ASN A 445 -3.00 4.06 11.82
C ASN A 445 -2.28 3.95 10.47
N ALA A 446 -2.61 2.90 9.72
CA ALA A 446 -2.19 2.76 8.34
C ALA A 446 -3.13 3.53 7.41
N HIS A 447 -2.55 4.39 6.57
CA HIS A 447 -3.27 5.16 5.56
C HIS A 447 -2.75 4.82 4.17
N LEU A 448 -3.63 4.90 3.16
CA LEU A 448 -3.21 4.92 1.77
C LEU A 448 -2.89 6.36 1.37
N LEU A 449 -1.64 6.63 1.02
CA LEU A 449 -1.20 7.89 0.45
C LEU A 449 -1.10 7.74 -1.07
N ALA A 450 -1.54 8.76 -1.81
CA ALA A 450 -1.25 8.87 -3.23
C ALA A 450 -0.96 10.32 -3.62
N MET A 451 0.01 10.50 -4.52
CA MET A 451 0.28 11.76 -5.19
C MET A 451 0.19 11.56 -6.69
N THR A 452 -0.48 12.48 -7.37
CA THR A 452 -0.60 12.50 -8.83
C THR A 452 0.01 13.81 -9.34
N VAL A 453 0.86 13.74 -10.36
CA VAL A 453 1.51 14.89 -10.98
C VAL A 453 1.12 14.91 -12.46
N HIS A 454 0.40 15.96 -12.87
CA HIS A 454 -0.04 16.19 -14.24
C HIS A 454 0.77 17.32 -14.90
N ARG A 455 1.17 17.14 -16.16
CA ARG A 455 1.84 18.16 -16.97
C ARG A 455 0.83 18.96 -17.79
N ASN A 456 0.68 20.23 -17.47
CA ASN A 456 -0.06 21.16 -18.32
C ASN A 456 0.68 21.45 -19.63
N THR A 457 -0.07 21.76 -20.68
CA THR A 457 0.45 22.22 -21.98
C THR A 457 1.25 23.52 -21.89
N SER A 458 1.06 24.32 -20.84
CA SER A 458 1.86 25.49 -20.47
C SER A 458 3.27 25.17 -19.94
N GLY A 459 3.61 23.89 -19.73
CA GLY A 459 4.88 23.47 -19.12
C GLY A 459 4.91 23.59 -17.59
N THR A 460 3.76 23.87 -16.97
CA THR A 460 3.55 23.87 -15.52
C THR A 460 2.98 22.54 -15.02
N CYS A 461 3.07 22.29 -13.72
CA CYS A 461 2.67 21.06 -13.06
C CYS A 461 1.46 21.27 -12.14
N ASP A 462 0.53 20.31 -12.17
CA ASP A 462 -0.58 20.20 -11.22
C ASP A 462 -0.36 18.97 -10.34
N LEU A 463 -0.24 19.19 -9.04
CA LEU A 463 -0.03 18.16 -8.03
C LEU A 463 -1.30 18.00 -7.20
N TYR A 464 -1.66 16.76 -6.87
CA TYR A 464 -2.77 16.44 -5.96
C TYR A 464 -2.34 15.37 -4.96
N LEU A 465 -2.64 15.57 -3.69
CA LEU A 465 -2.39 14.64 -2.58
C LEU A 465 -3.71 14.03 -2.10
N TYR A 466 -3.72 12.71 -1.99
CA TYR A 466 -4.84 11.93 -1.48
C TYR A 466 -4.41 11.13 -0.24
N ILE A 467 -5.30 11.08 0.74
CA ILE A 467 -5.21 10.21 1.92
C ILE A 467 -6.51 9.43 1.99
N ASP A 468 -6.42 8.10 2.03
CA ASP A 468 -7.58 7.19 2.07
C ASP A 468 -8.61 7.51 0.97
N ALA A 469 -8.09 7.67 -0.25
CA ALA A 469 -8.79 8.10 -1.46
C ALA A 469 -9.50 9.47 -1.42
N THR A 470 -9.40 10.22 -0.32
CA THR A 470 -9.91 11.58 -0.22
C THR A 470 -8.81 12.56 -0.67
N GLN A 471 -9.10 13.47 -1.59
CA GLN A 471 -8.16 14.55 -1.94
C GLN A 471 -8.04 15.52 -0.75
N VAL A 472 -6.84 15.71 -0.21
CA VAL A 472 -6.60 16.54 0.98
C VAL A 472 -5.81 17.81 0.70
N GLN A 473 -5.09 17.86 -0.42
CA GLN A 473 -4.34 19.04 -0.87
C GLN A 473 -4.15 19.04 -2.40
N SER A 474 -3.99 20.22 -3.00
CA SER A 474 -3.70 20.42 -4.42
C SER A 474 -2.84 21.65 -4.67
N ALA A 475 -1.94 21.59 -5.65
CA ALA A 475 -1.12 22.71 -6.10
C ALA A 475 -1.06 22.75 -7.62
N THR A 476 -1.75 23.73 -8.22
CA THR A 476 -1.91 23.84 -9.69
C THR A 476 -1.06 24.97 -10.27
N GLY A 477 -0.60 24.82 -11.52
CA GLY A 477 0.20 25.84 -12.21
C GLY A 477 1.62 26.00 -11.67
N THR A 478 2.13 25.01 -10.93
CA THR A 478 3.45 25.04 -10.31
C THR A 478 4.58 24.88 -11.34
N ALA A 479 5.81 25.21 -10.99
CA ALA A 479 6.96 24.84 -11.82
C ALA A 479 7.14 23.31 -11.80
N CYS A 480 7.48 22.72 -12.94
CA CYS A 480 7.87 21.31 -13.00
C CYS A 480 9.35 21.18 -12.68
N THR A 481 9.68 20.67 -11.48
CA THR A 481 11.00 20.88 -10.89
C THR A 481 11.91 19.65 -10.83
N GLY A 482 11.37 18.45 -11.04
CA GLY A 482 12.10 17.17 -11.03
C GLY A 482 13.08 16.93 -12.18
N ALA A 483 13.74 17.99 -12.67
CA ALA A 483 14.71 17.94 -13.76
C ALA A 483 16.16 17.72 -13.30
N ASN A 484 16.48 18.03 -12.03
CA ASN A 484 17.86 18.02 -11.54
C ASN A 484 18.37 16.61 -11.19
N SER A 485 17.54 15.74 -10.61
CA SER A 485 17.96 14.35 -10.28
C SER A 485 17.77 13.33 -11.40
N ILE A 486 17.34 13.71 -12.60
CA ILE A 486 17.21 12.77 -13.75
C ILE A 486 18.59 12.21 -14.17
N VAL A 487 19.69 12.84 -13.76
CA VAL A 487 21.07 12.48 -14.14
C VAL A 487 21.85 11.66 -13.09
N SER A 488 21.25 11.32 -11.95
CA SER A 488 21.89 10.45 -10.94
C SER A 488 21.58 8.97 -11.17
N SER A 489 22.42 8.07 -10.65
CA SER A 489 22.24 6.62 -10.81
C SER A 489 21.02 6.05 -10.05
N THR A 490 20.45 6.83 -9.14
CA THR A 490 19.27 6.52 -8.33
C THR A 490 18.52 7.83 -8.09
N ASN A 491 17.27 7.92 -8.55
CA ASN A 491 16.43 9.13 -8.47
C ASN A 491 15.07 8.86 -7.80
N ALA A 492 14.94 7.72 -7.13
CA ALA A 492 13.78 7.31 -6.37
C ALA A 492 14.18 6.54 -5.10
N GLY A 493 13.43 6.76 -4.02
CA GLY A 493 13.69 6.19 -2.70
C GLY A 493 12.40 5.94 -1.91
N ILE A 494 12.34 4.80 -1.21
CA ILE A 494 11.27 4.50 -0.24
C ILE A 494 11.86 4.52 1.16
N GLY A 495 11.22 5.24 2.09
CA GLY A 495 11.64 5.37 3.49
C GLY A 495 12.60 6.53 3.79
N ALA A 496 13.19 7.15 2.76
CA ALA A 496 13.95 8.40 2.86
C ALA A 496 14.21 8.99 1.46
N ARG A 497 14.66 10.25 1.41
CA ARG A 497 15.14 10.89 0.17
C ARG A 497 16.36 10.20 -0.47
N VAL A 498 16.50 10.46 -1.76
CA VAL A 498 17.61 10.12 -2.62
C VAL A 498 18.88 10.83 -2.17
N ASP A 499 18.89 12.16 -2.18
CA ASP A 499 20.06 12.97 -1.85
C ASP A 499 19.84 13.75 -0.55
N TRP A 500 20.57 13.37 0.49
CA TRP A 500 20.42 13.95 1.83
C TRP A 500 21.34 15.15 2.04
N SER A 501 20.94 16.32 1.54
CA SER A 501 21.58 17.59 1.89
C SER A 501 20.96 18.19 3.17
N SER A 502 21.37 17.65 4.32
CA SER A 502 21.22 18.23 5.67
C SER A 502 19.91 18.98 6.02
N GLY A 503 18.93 18.29 6.62
CA GLY A 503 17.85 18.98 7.35
C GLY A 503 16.61 18.13 7.68
N PHE A 504 16.23 17.23 6.78
CA PHE A 504 15.05 16.37 6.91
C PHE A 504 15.43 15.01 7.49
N ALA A 505 14.49 14.31 8.14
CA ALA A 505 14.71 12.98 8.70
C ALA A 505 14.07 11.90 7.80
N GLY A 506 14.46 10.64 8.02
CA GLY A 506 13.91 9.51 7.29
C GLY A 506 12.60 9.08 7.91
N TYR A 507 11.83 8.27 7.20
CA TYR A 507 10.57 7.79 7.72
C TYR A 507 10.77 6.85 8.92
N PHE A 508 9.94 7.08 9.95
CA PHE A 508 9.76 6.18 11.08
C PHE A 508 8.35 5.61 11.00
N GLY A 509 8.24 4.31 10.73
CA GLY A 509 6.94 3.69 10.51
C GLY A 509 7.02 2.48 9.58
N GLU A 510 5.86 1.87 9.37
CA GLU A 510 5.69 0.76 8.43
C GLU A 510 5.33 1.31 7.04
N ILE A 511 5.91 0.75 5.99
CA ILE A 511 5.59 1.05 4.58
C ILE A 511 5.34 -0.27 3.85
N GLY A 512 4.34 -0.30 2.96
CA GLY A 512 4.11 -1.43 2.07
C GLY A 512 3.33 -1.04 0.81
N GLY A 513 3.36 -1.91 -0.20
CA GLY A 513 2.54 -1.77 -1.39
C GLY A 513 2.84 -0.52 -2.22
N VAL A 514 4.11 -0.13 -2.36
CA VAL A 514 4.51 1.07 -3.10
C VAL A 514 4.38 0.83 -4.60
N ALA A 515 3.42 1.48 -5.23
CA ALA A 515 3.14 1.43 -6.66
C ALA A 515 3.46 2.78 -7.33
N ILE A 516 4.16 2.73 -8.45
CA ILE A 516 4.56 3.90 -9.25
C ILE A 516 3.92 3.75 -10.63
N PHE A 517 3.33 4.82 -11.18
CA PHE A 517 2.61 4.81 -12.45
C PHE A 517 3.14 5.89 -13.40
N SER A 518 3.21 5.59 -14.71
CA SER A 518 3.61 6.53 -15.76
C SER A 518 2.48 7.45 -16.26
N SER A 519 1.49 7.70 -15.40
CA SER A 519 0.29 8.48 -15.69
C SER A 519 -0.27 9.15 -14.43
N ALA A 520 -0.96 10.27 -14.56
CA ALA A 520 -1.75 10.84 -13.48
C ALA A 520 -3.00 9.98 -13.26
N LEU A 521 -3.13 9.36 -12.08
CA LEU A 521 -4.32 8.60 -11.72
C LEU A 521 -5.48 9.55 -11.43
N THR A 522 -6.69 9.15 -11.83
CA THR A 522 -7.91 9.85 -11.43
C THR A 522 -8.27 9.53 -9.98
N ALA A 523 -8.97 10.45 -9.29
CA ALA A 523 -9.52 10.21 -7.96
C ALA A 523 -10.39 8.93 -7.90
N ALA A 524 -11.08 8.59 -8.99
CA ALA A 524 -11.84 7.35 -9.11
C ALA A 524 -10.94 6.10 -9.10
N GLN A 525 -9.82 6.10 -9.85
CA GLN A 525 -8.86 4.99 -9.82
C GLN A 525 -8.25 4.81 -8.42
N ILE A 526 -7.89 5.91 -7.76
CA ILE A 526 -7.38 5.90 -6.37
C ILE A 526 -8.42 5.33 -5.41
N SER A 527 -9.70 5.73 -5.54
CA SER A 527 -10.80 5.21 -4.72
C SER A 527 -11.09 3.73 -4.94
N ASN A 528 -11.01 3.24 -6.18
CA ASN A 528 -11.19 1.81 -6.46
C ASN A 528 -10.06 0.98 -5.82
N VAL A 529 -8.81 1.40 -6.00
CA VAL A 529 -7.64 0.73 -5.38
C VAL A 529 -7.73 0.73 -3.85
N TYR A 530 -8.09 1.85 -3.22
CA TYR A 530 -8.26 1.96 -1.77
C TYR A 530 -9.27 0.96 -1.20
N ASN A 531 -10.44 0.85 -1.84
CA ASN A 531 -11.50 -0.06 -1.41
C ASN A 531 -11.20 -1.54 -1.71
N GLY A 532 -10.08 -1.87 -2.36
CA GLY A 532 -9.79 -3.22 -2.88
C GLY A 532 -10.82 -3.67 -3.91
N ALA A 533 -11.64 -2.73 -4.41
CA ALA A 533 -12.55 -2.97 -5.49
C ALA A 533 -11.69 -3.02 -6.76
N THR A 534 -11.71 -4.16 -7.46
CA THR A 534 -11.54 -4.08 -8.91
C THR A 534 -12.56 -3.04 -9.39
N PRO A 535 -12.15 -1.95 -10.05
CA PRO A 535 -13.11 -0.97 -10.55
C PRO A 535 -14.18 -1.73 -11.36
N PRO A 536 -15.49 -1.43 -11.22
CA PRO A 536 -16.46 -1.89 -12.20
C PRO A 536 -15.95 -1.34 -13.53
N PRO A 537 -15.45 -2.19 -14.45
CA PRO A 537 -14.22 -1.95 -15.21
C PRO A 537 -14.19 -0.52 -15.70
N SER A 538 -13.41 0.33 -15.00
CA SER A 538 -13.45 1.78 -15.20
C SER A 538 -12.77 2.08 -16.51
N PRO A 539 -13.57 2.22 -17.58
CA PRO A 539 -13.47 1.34 -18.75
C PRO A 539 -12.03 0.83 -18.87
N THR A 540 -11.78 -0.43 -18.50
CA THR A 540 -10.59 -1.16 -18.97
C THR A 540 -10.43 -0.71 -20.41
N PRO A 541 -9.35 -0.05 -20.84
CA PRO A 541 -9.38 0.73 -22.08
C PRO A 541 -9.75 -0.21 -23.24
N THR A 542 -11.03 -0.20 -23.68
CA THR A 542 -11.90 -1.40 -23.88
C THR A 542 -11.31 -2.58 -24.64
N PRO A 543 -10.34 -3.31 -24.04
CA PRO A 543 -9.06 -3.67 -24.68
C PRO A 543 -9.03 -3.20 -26.14
N ALA A 544 -8.88 -1.88 -26.29
CA ALA A 544 -9.69 -1.07 -27.19
C ALA A 544 -9.88 -1.73 -28.56
N PRO A 545 -11.11 -2.08 -28.99
CA PRO A 545 -11.48 -3.48 -29.22
C PRO A 545 -10.58 -4.31 -30.16
N TYR A 546 -9.81 -3.65 -31.01
CA TYR A 546 -8.52 -4.07 -31.57
C TYR A 546 -7.58 -4.83 -30.61
N ASP A 547 -7.30 -4.33 -29.38
CA ASP A 547 -6.33 -4.95 -28.44
C ASP A 547 -6.79 -6.37 -28.03
N ALA A 548 -8.05 -6.51 -27.62
CA ALA A 548 -8.67 -7.82 -27.38
C ALA A 548 -8.71 -8.67 -28.66
N LYS A 549 -8.96 -8.05 -29.82
CA LYS A 549 -9.11 -8.77 -31.07
C LYS A 549 -7.79 -9.37 -31.55
N VAL A 550 -6.71 -8.61 -31.50
CA VAL A 550 -5.35 -9.07 -31.76
C VAL A 550 -5.01 -10.22 -30.82
N LEU A 551 -5.15 -10.05 -29.49
CA LEU A 551 -4.83 -11.09 -28.51
C LEU A 551 -5.68 -12.36 -28.70
N SER A 552 -6.95 -12.23 -29.11
CA SER A 552 -7.83 -13.38 -29.42
C SER A 552 -7.35 -14.24 -30.59
N TYR A 553 -6.47 -13.71 -31.44
CA TYR A 553 -5.85 -14.44 -32.55
C TYR A 553 -4.47 -15.03 -32.22
N SER A 554 -4.04 -14.94 -30.95
CA SER A 554 -2.79 -15.50 -30.42
C SER A 554 -1.56 -15.05 -31.23
N PRO A 555 -1.20 -13.75 -31.16
CA PRO A 555 -0.07 -13.22 -31.90
C PRO A 555 1.24 -13.85 -31.41
N TYR A 556 2.17 -14.02 -32.36
CA TYR A 556 3.56 -14.37 -32.09
C TYR A 556 4.26 -13.25 -31.30
N ALA A 557 4.03 -11.99 -31.68
CA ALA A 557 4.52 -10.82 -30.95
C ALA A 557 3.54 -9.66 -31.15
N TYR A 558 3.42 -8.78 -30.15
CA TYR A 558 2.47 -7.67 -30.22
C TYR A 558 2.98 -6.42 -29.51
N TYR A 559 3.19 -5.35 -30.28
CA TYR A 559 3.74 -4.08 -29.80
C TYR A 559 2.67 -2.99 -29.90
N ARG A 560 2.13 -2.57 -28.76
CA ARG A 560 1.14 -1.48 -28.72
C ARG A 560 1.76 -0.12 -29.06
N LEU A 561 3.07 0.03 -28.81
CA LEU A 561 3.86 1.26 -28.98
C LEU A 561 3.33 2.42 -28.11
N THR A 562 2.84 2.06 -26.93
CA THR A 562 2.26 2.98 -25.93
C THR A 562 3.29 3.53 -24.96
N GLU A 563 4.56 3.12 -25.06
CA GLU A 563 5.62 3.64 -24.19
C GLU A 563 5.76 5.17 -24.35
N THR A 564 6.08 5.85 -23.24
CA THR A 564 6.30 7.30 -23.20
C THR A 564 7.79 7.66 -23.04
N SER A 565 8.63 6.66 -22.74
CA SER A 565 10.05 6.81 -22.39
C SER A 565 10.77 5.45 -22.48
N GLY A 566 12.11 5.46 -22.45
CA GLY A 566 12.94 4.25 -22.45
C GLY A 566 13.34 3.74 -23.83
N THR A 567 13.99 2.57 -23.85
CA THR A 567 14.57 1.95 -25.05
C THR A 567 13.95 0.59 -25.40
N VAL A 568 12.87 0.19 -24.72
CA VAL A 568 12.20 -1.11 -24.90
C VAL A 568 10.79 -0.88 -25.41
N ALA A 569 10.40 -1.61 -26.47
CA ALA A 569 9.01 -1.72 -26.93
C ALA A 569 8.45 -3.04 -26.40
N ALA A 570 7.51 -2.98 -25.46
CA ALA A 570 7.07 -4.15 -24.71
C ALA A 570 6.19 -5.09 -25.57
N ASP A 571 6.46 -6.39 -25.49
CA ASP A 571 5.65 -7.43 -26.12
C ASP A 571 4.41 -7.76 -25.29
N ALA A 572 3.31 -7.09 -25.62
CA ALA A 572 1.99 -7.28 -25.02
C ALA A 572 1.33 -8.63 -25.38
N SER A 573 1.95 -9.48 -26.22
CA SER A 573 1.42 -10.83 -26.50
C SER A 573 1.60 -11.81 -25.33
N GLY A 574 2.47 -11.48 -24.37
CA GLY A 574 2.84 -12.37 -23.25
C GLY A 574 3.92 -13.39 -23.60
N ASN A 575 4.53 -13.31 -24.78
CA ASN A 575 5.62 -14.21 -25.22
C ASN A 575 7.03 -13.71 -24.85
N GLY A 576 7.16 -12.51 -24.28
CA GLY A 576 8.44 -11.94 -23.81
C GLY A 576 9.40 -11.56 -24.94
N ARG A 577 8.87 -11.20 -26.12
CA ARG A 577 9.64 -10.87 -27.33
C ARG A 577 9.87 -9.37 -27.47
N ASP A 578 10.31 -8.70 -26.40
CA ASP A 578 10.44 -7.25 -26.36
C ASP A 578 11.34 -6.71 -27.48
N GLY A 579 10.86 -5.66 -28.15
CA GLY A 579 11.61 -4.91 -29.16
C GLY A 579 12.54 -3.87 -28.52
N THR A 580 13.54 -3.42 -29.26
CA THR A 580 14.46 -2.35 -28.84
C THR A 580 14.25 -1.11 -29.70
N TYR A 581 13.96 0.03 -29.07
CA TYR A 581 13.89 1.32 -29.76
C TYR A 581 15.28 1.79 -30.22
N GLN A 582 15.44 2.17 -31.48
CA GLN A 582 16.74 2.57 -32.06
C GLN A 582 16.80 4.02 -32.55
N GLY A 583 17.92 4.68 -32.26
CA GLY A 583 18.17 6.09 -32.55
C GLY A 583 17.88 7.01 -31.37
N THR A 584 18.04 8.32 -31.59
CA THR A 584 17.85 9.36 -30.56
C THR A 584 16.38 9.82 -30.49
N PRO A 585 15.72 9.75 -29.31
CA PRO A 585 14.41 10.37 -29.08
C PRO A 585 14.40 11.88 -29.38
N GLY A 586 13.29 12.39 -29.89
CA GLY A 586 13.12 13.78 -30.34
C GLY A 586 13.79 14.12 -31.68
N THR A 587 14.74 13.30 -32.17
CA THR A 587 15.40 13.49 -33.48
C THR A 587 14.97 12.46 -34.52
N HIS A 588 14.85 11.20 -34.10
CA HIS A 588 14.53 10.07 -34.99
C HIS A 588 13.12 9.54 -34.77
N TYR A 589 12.65 9.58 -33.52
CA TYR A 589 11.31 9.20 -33.10
C TYR A 589 10.88 9.95 -31.84
N GLN A 590 9.58 9.95 -31.54
CA GLN A 590 8.98 10.41 -30.30
C GLN A 590 8.11 9.28 -29.74
N LEU A 591 8.30 8.99 -28.45
CA LEU A 591 7.42 8.15 -27.64
C LEU A 591 6.32 9.00 -27.02
N GLY A 592 5.20 8.39 -26.64
CA GLY A 592 4.08 9.10 -26.04
C GLY A 592 3.37 10.09 -26.97
N ALA A 593 3.46 9.92 -28.30
CA ALA A 593 2.65 10.71 -29.23
C ALA A 593 1.15 10.34 -29.07
N THR A 594 0.24 11.23 -29.43
CA THR A 594 -1.22 10.95 -29.39
C THR A 594 -1.53 9.68 -30.16
N SER A 595 -2.29 8.76 -29.57
CA SER A 595 -2.62 7.50 -30.22
C SER A 595 -3.42 7.69 -31.51
N ILE A 596 -3.11 6.85 -32.49
CA ILE A 596 -3.87 6.67 -33.73
C ILE A 596 -4.84 5.48 -33.68
N VAL A 597 -4.73 4.66 -32.63
CA VAL A 597 -5.67 3.57 -32.30
C VAL A 597 -6.54 4.06 -31.15
N PRO A 598 -7.87 4.17 -31.32
CA PRO A 598 -8.78 4.48 -30.23
C PRO A 598 -8.51 3.60 -29.00
N GLY A 599 -8.55 4.22 -27.82
CA GLY A 599 -8.38 3.56 -26.52
C GLY A 599 -6.96 3.05 -26.19
N PHE A 600 -5.96 3.23 -27.06
CA PHE A 600 -4.56 3.26 -26.61
C PHE A 600 -4.24 4.66 -26.07
N SER A 601 -3.36 4.75 -25.08
CA SER A 601 -2.91 6.04 -24.52
C SER A 601 -2.00 6.83 -25.46
N SER A 602 -1.24 6.12 -26.30
CA SER A 602 -0.05 6.66 -26.97
C SER A 602 0.36 5.83 -28.20
N ALA A 603 1.12 6.44 -29.08
CA ALA A 603 1.73 5.83 -30.27
C ALA A 603 3.21 6.22 -30.42
N LEU A 604 3.94 5.49 -31.28
CA LEU A 604 5.27 5.86 -31.75
C LEU A 604 5.13 6.84 -32.91
N LYS A 605 5.78 8.00 -32.83
CA LYS A 605 5.93 8.92 -33.97
C LYS A 605 7.35 8.85 -34.52
N VAL A 606 7.51 8.72 -35.84
CA VAL A 606 8.82 8.61 -36.51
C VAL A 606 9.09 9.88 -37.33
N PHE A 607 10.31 10.42 -37.19
CA PHE A 607 10.73 11.69 -37.79
C PHE A 607 11.81 11.56 -38.88
N SER A 608 12.55 10.45 -38.94
CA SER A 608 13.56 10.18 -39.99
C SER A 608 14.22 8.80 -39.85
N ALA A 609 14.65 8.19 -40.96
CA ALA A 609 15.78 7.24 -41.00
C ALA A 609 16.68 7.64 -42.19
N ASN A 610 18.01 7.55 -42.15
CA ASN A 610 18.93 6.60 -41.48
C ASN A 610 20.19 7.37 -40.96
N PRO A 611 21.30 6.77 -40.45
CA PRO A 611 21.78 5.38 -40.53
C PRO A 611 21.83 4.62 -39.18
N GLY A 612 21.14 3.48 -39.11
CA GLY A 612 21.20 2.56 -37.97
C GLY A 612 20.24 1.36 -37.98
N GLN A 613 19.26 1.34 -38.89
CA GLN A 613 18.15 0.35 -39.01
C GLN A 613 16.91 0.65 -38.09
N PRO A 614 15.93 -0.28 -37.85
CA PRO A 614 14.53 0.08 -37.62
C PRO A 614 14.25 0.76 -36.27
N LYS A 615 13.22 1.61 -36.22
CA LYS A 615 12.85 2.36 -35.01
C LYS A 615 12.46 1.48 -33.85
N VAL A 616 11.82 0.34 -34.13
CA VAL A 616 11.82 -0.79 -33.22
C VAL A 616 12.49 -1.95 -33.93
N SER A 617 13.58 -2.43 -33.37
CA SER A 617 14.24 -3.65 -33.80
C SER A 617 13.71 -4.82 -33.00
N ILE A 618 13.21 -5.84 -33.68
CA ILE A 618 12.55 -6.99 -33.07
C ILE A 618 13.55 -8.16 -33.02
N PRO A 619 13.71 -8.86 -31.88
CA PRO A 619 14.52 -10.07 -31.78
C PRO A 619 14.08 -11.12 -32.80
N SER A 620 15.02 -11.93 -33.31
CA SER A 620 14.80 -12.88 -34.41
C SER A 620 13.42 -13.58 -34.38
N VAL A 621 12.67 -13.42 -35.47
CA VAL A 621 11.33 -13.95 -35.73
C VAL A 621 11.46 -15.11 -36.73
N PRO A 622 11.80 -16.35 -36.31
CA PRO A 622 11.98 -17.51 -37.20
C PRO A 622 10.63 -18.09 -37.67
N LEU A 623 9.73 -17.23 -38.16
CA LEU A 623 8.46 -17.63 -38.77
C LEU A 623 8.65 -18.02 -40.23
N ALA A 624 9.31 -17.18 -41.02
CA ALA A 624 9.49 -17.46 -42.43
C ALA A 624 10.54 -18.55 -42.69
N SER A 625 11.69 -18.55 -42.01
CA SER A 625 12.82 -19.40 -42.41
C SER A 625 13.83 -19.70 -41.29
N ASN A 626 14.59 -20.77 -41.49
CA ASN A 626 15.87 -21.02 -40.84
C ASN A 626 16.87 -21.41 -41.94
N GLY A 627 17.90 -20.58 -42.16
CA GLY A 627 18.70 -20.64 -43.38
C GLY A 627 17.83 -20.55 -44.63
N SER A 628 18.13 -21.36 -45.65
CA SER A 628 17.37 -21.42 -46.91
C SER A 628 16.06 -22.23 -46.84
N THR A 629 15.65 -22.72 -45.67
CA THR A 629 14.43 -23.54 -45.51
C THR A 629 13.27 -22.77 -44.89
N TRP A 630 12.17 -22.64 -45.65
CA TRP A 630 10.95 -21.99 -45.20
C TRP A 630 10.23 -22.80 -44.11
N GLN A 631 9.86 -22.13 -43.01
CA GLN A 631 9.32 -22.71 -41.77
C GLN A 631 7.78 -22.67 -41.71
N SER A 632 7.15 -21.48 -41.64
CA SER A 632 5.70 -21.32 -41.48
C SER A 632 5.12 -20.17 -42.32
N ASP A 633 3.79 -20.18 -42.44
CA ASP A 633 3.04 -19.00 -42.88
C ASP A 633 3.07 -17.90 -41.81
N PHE A 634 2.79 -16.66 -42.19
CA PHE A 634 2.62 -15.58 -41.22
C PHE A 634 1.70 -14.45 -41.71
N THR A 635 1.30 -13.59 -40.78
CA THR A 635 0.64 -12.31 -41.05
C THR A 635 1.30 -11.23 -40.21
N VAL A 636 1.47 -10.04 -40.76
CA VAL A 636 1.81 -8.83 -40.00
C VAL A 636 0.70 -7.79 -40.19
N SER A 637 0.29 -7.12 -39.12
CA SER A 637 -0.67 -6.00 -39.17
C SER A 637 -0.24 -4.85 -38.27
N LEU A 638 -0.61 -3.62 -38.64
CA LEU A 638 -0.27 -2.41 -37.90
C LEU A 638 -1.21 -1.25 -38.24
N TRP A 639 -1.40 -0.34 -37.30
CA TRP A 639 -1.94 0.98 -37.60
C TRP A 639 -0.82 1.94 -37.98
N ALA A 640 -1.03 2.66 -39.07
CA ALA A 640 -0.10 3.65 -39.59
C ALA A 640 -0.85 4.90 -40.06
N LYS A 641 -0.38 6.07 -39.63
CA LYS A 641 -0.84 7.39 -40.07
C LYS A 641 0.35 8.22 -40.60
N PRO A 642 0.55 8.32 -41.91
CA PRO A 642 1.71 9.04 -42.46
C PRO A 642 1.60 10.55 -42.24
N ASP A 643 2.75 11.22 -42.18
CA ASP A 643 2.83 12.68 -42.09
C ASP A 643 2.75 13.30 -43.51
N PRO A 644 1.63 13.95 -43.90
CA PRO A 644 1.45 14.51 -45.24
C PRO A 644 2.30 15.76 -45.48
N SER A 645 2.98 16.31 -44.47
CA SER A 645 3.90 17.44 -44.64
C SER A 645 5.27 17.03 -45.19
N GLN A 646 5.58 15.73 -45.21
CA GLN A 646 6.85 15.21 -45.71
C GLN A 646 6.82 15.01 -47.24
N PRO A 647 7.97 15.18 -47.93
CA PRO A 647 8.05 14.88 -49.35
C PRO A 647 7.72 13.42 -49.62
N ALA A 648 6.89 13.16 -50.64
CA ALA A 648 6.47 11.82 -51.00
C ALA A 648 7.67 10.98 -51.46
N GLN A 649 8.09 10.02 -50.62
CA GLN A 649 9.27 9.18 -50.77
C GLN A 649 8.91 7.71 -50.56
N THR A 650 9.64 6.80 -51.21
CA THR A 650 9.47 5.36 -51.04
C THR A 650 10.06 4.91 -49.69
N ASN A 651 9.22 4.39 -48.80
CA ASN A 651 9.56 4.02 -47.44
C ASN A 651 8.86 2.72 -47.00
N ASP A 652 9.54 1.92 -46.18
CA ASP A 652 9.00 0.71 -45.58
C ASP A 652 8.53 1.00 -44.15
N VAL A 653 7.26 0.69 -43.85
CA VAL A 653 6.61 0.93 -42.56
C VAL A 653 6.89 -0.19 -41.56
N VAL A 654 6.92 -1.44 -42.06
CA VAL A 654 7.27 -2.63 -41.29
C VAL A 654 7.94 -3.65 -42.21
N GLU A 655 8.89 -4.40 -41.67
CA GLU A 655 9.50 -5.56 -42.33
C GLU A 655 9.52 -6.76 -41.36
N VAL A 656 9.23 -7.95 -41.88
CA VAL A 656 9.31 -9.24 -41.19
C VAL A 656 9.84 -10.27 -42.18
N ASN A 657 11.05 -10.79 -41.94
CA ASN A 657 11.71 -11.81 -42.77
C ASN A 657 11.84 -11.46 -44.27
N ASP A 658 12.35 -10.27 -44.59
CA ASP A 658 12.51 -9.76 -45.97
C ASP A 658 11.17 -9.51 -46.72
N TYR A 659 10.02 -9.56 -46.02
CA TYR A 659 8.72 -9.09 -46.50
C TYR A 659 8.33 -7.81 -45.80
N TYR A 660 7.83 -6.83 -46.55
CA TYR A 660 7.56 -5.50 -46.03
C TYR A 660 6.22 -4.94 -46.53
N ILE A 661 5.69 -4.00 -45.75
CA ILE A 661 4.61 -3.09 -46.15
C ILE A 661 5.19 -1.68 -46.18
N GLY A 662 4.95 -0.95 -47.27
CA GLY A 662 5.51 0.38 -47.47
C GLY A 662 4.56 1.33 -48.21
N GLN A 663 5.04 2.55 -48.41
CA GLN A 663 4.42 3.58 -49.25
C GLN A 663 5.47 4.09 -50.23
N GLY A 664 5.16 4.22 -51.52
CA GLY A 664 6.12 4.80 -52.45
C GLY A 664 5.86 4.61 -53.93
N ALA A 665 6.73 5.25 -54.72
CA ALA A 665 6.68 5.20 -56.18
C ALA A 665 7.37 3.93 -56.63
N VAL A 666 6.58 2.89 -56.92
CA VAL A 666 7.11 1.61 -57.35
C VAL A 666 6.45 1.16 -58.65
N GLY A 667 7.23 1.15 -59.73
CA GLY A 667 6.71 0.94 -61.08
C GLY A 667 5.85 2.12 -61.55
N PRO A 668 4.65 1.89 -62.12
CA PRO A 668 3.83 2.93 -62.75
C PRO A 668 2.94 3.73 -61.77
N VAL A 669 3.06 3.54 -60.45
CA VAL A 669 2.22 4.20 -59.44
C VAL A 669 2.97 5.27 -58.63
N ASN A 670 2.19 6.18 -58.03
CA ASN A 670 2.68 7.42 -57.43
C ASN A 670 3.40 7.21 -56.09
N SER A 671 4.12 8.23 -55.63
CA SER A 671 4.92 8.21 -54.39
C SER A 671 4.12 8.16 -53.08
N THR A 672 2.79 8.08 -53.16
CA THR A 672 1.88 8.00 -52.01
C THR A 672 1.04 6.71 -52.01
N SER A 673 1.28 5.81 -52.97
CA SER A 673 0.60 4.52 -53.06
C SER A 673 1.18 3.52 -52.05
N PRO A 674 0.34 2.78 -51.31
CA PRO A 674 0.77 1.68 -50.46
C PRO A 674 1.18 0.45 -51.30
N TYR A 675 2.17 -0.29 -50.81
CA TYR A 675 2.70 -1.50 -51.45
C TYR A 675 3.06 -2.61 -50.46
N MET A 676 3.19 -3.81 -50.99
CA MET A 676 3.89 -4.94 -50.36
C MET A 676 5.01 -5.45 -51.26
N GLY A 677 5.99 -6.14 -50.72
CA GLY A 677 7.02 -6.81 -51.53
C GLY A 677 7.80 -7.87 -50.76
N ALA A 678 8.71 -8.54 -51.47
CA ALA A 678 9.52 -9.63 -50.95
C ALA A 678 10.92 -9.66 -51.59
N GLU A 679 11.96 -9.69 -50.76
CA GLU A 679 13.35 -9.72 -51.20
C GLU A 679 13.93 -11.15 -51.16
N PRO A 680 14.99 -11.46 -51.95
CA PRO A 680 15.78 -10.60 -52.82
C PRO A 680 15.22 -10.54 -54.26
N THR A 681 13.94 -10.89 -54.47
CA THR A 681 13.38 -10.92 -55.84
C THR A 681 13.18 -9.54 -56.45
N GLY A 682 13.23 -8.47 -55.64
CA GLY A 682 12.89 -7.12 -56.09
C GLY A 682 11.49 -7.01 -56.68
N ASN A 683 10.55 -7.89 -56.32
CA ASN A 683 9.16 -7.84 -56.76
C ASN A 683 8.34 -7.01 -55.76
N TRP A 684 7.74 -5.94 -56.27
CA TRP A 684 6.93 -5.01 -55.50
C TRP A 684 5.53 -4.95 -56.10
N TYR A 685 4.52 -5.06 -55.23
CA TYR A 685 3.12 -5.08 -55.59
C TYR A 685 2.44 -3.88 -54.93
N ALA A 686 2.47 -2.77 -55.66
CA ALA A 686 1.83 -1.52 -55.27
C ALA A 686 0.38 -1.46 -55.80
N THR A 687 -0.46 -0.65 -55.16
CA THR A 687 -1.88 -0.52 -55.54
C THR A 687 -2.13 0.77 -56.31
N SER A 688 -3.16 0.82 -57.15
CA SER A 688 -3.73 2.09 -57.65
C SER A 688 -4.90 2.56 -56.77
N GLY A 689 -4.91 2.13 -55.49
CA GLY A 689 -6.01 2.25 -54.55
C GLY A 689 -6.03 3.59 -53.79
N PRO A 690 -6.68 3.65 -52.61
CA PRO A 690 -6.79 4.89 -51.84
C PRO A 690 -5.42 5.45 -51.47
N ASN A 691 -5.34 6.78 -51.44
CA ASN A 691 -4.12 7.51 -51.13
C ASN A 691 -3.76 7.32 -49.65
N PHE A 692 -2.80 6.46 -49.35
CA PHE A 692 -2.36 6.20 -47.97
C PHE A 692 -1.81 7.47 -47.30
N SER A 693 -1.22 8.40 -48.07
CA SER A 693 -0.76 9.71 -47.59
C SER A 693 -1.87 10.77 -47.47
N ASP A 694 -3.08 10.40 -47.06
CA ASP A 694 -4.18 11.37 -46.84
C ASP A 694 -4.13 12.06 -45.46
N GLY A 695 -3.26 11.57 -44.55
CA GLY A 695 -3.07 12.08 -43.19
C GLY A 695 -3.97 11.43 -42.14
N ASN A 696 -4.79 10.44 -42.53
CA ASN A 696 -5.60 9.61 -41.64
C ASN A 696 -4.82 8.36 -41.19
N ALA A 697 -5.37 7.68 -40.18
CA ALA A 697 -4.83 6.40 -39.72
C ALA A 697 -5.50 5.24 -40.49
N HIS A 698 -4.69 4.33 -40.99
CA HIS A 698 -5.13 3.12 -41.69
C HIS A 698 -4.64 1.86 -40.99
N LEU A 699 -5.45 0.80 -41.02
CA LEU A 699 -4.97 -0.54 -40.67
C LEU A 699 -4.34 -1.18 -41.92
N LEU A 700 -3.04 -1.40 -41.88
CA LEU A 700 -2.30 -2.17 -42.88
C LEU A 700 -2.17 -3.62 -42.41
N ALA A 701 -2.31 -4.59 -43.32
CA ALA A 701 -1.91 -5.97 -43.05
C ALA A 701 -1.37 -6.68 -44.30
N LEU A 702 -0.37 -7.54 -44.10
CA LEU A 702 0.20 -8.42 -45.11
C LEU A 702 0.11 -9.86 -44.64
N THR A 703 -0.59 -10.69 -45.41
CA THR A 703 -0.60 -12.15 -45.22
C THR A 703 0.40 -12.80 -46.18
N VAL A 704 1.16 -13.79 -45.71
CA VAL A 704 2.10 -14.59 -46.51
C VAL A 704 1.80 -16.07 -46.27
N GLY A 705 1.18 -16.71 -47.26
CA GLY A 705 0.79 -18.12 -47.22
C GLY A 705 1.60 -18.98 -48.19
N ARG A 706 2.10 -20.12 -47.74
CA ARG A 706 2.98 -21.02 -48.51
C ARG A 706 2.19 -22.00 -49.38
N ASN A 707 2.58 -22.10 -50.64
CA ASN A 707 2.12 -23.12 -51.59
C ASN A 707 3.06 -24.33 -51.69
N SER A 708 2.49 -25.45 -52.13
CA SER A 708 3.25 -26.65 -52.51
C SER A 708 4.12 -26.35 -53.73
N GLY A 709 5.44 -26.22 -53.51
CA GLY A 709 6.41 -25.88 -54.55
C GLY A 709 7.47 -24.85 -54.13
N GLY A 710 7.35 -24.26 -52.93
CA GLY A 710 8.27 -23.20 -52.47
C GLY A 710 7.90 -21.81 -52.96
N THR A 711 6.65 -21.64 -53.41
CA THR A 711 6.05 -20.36 -53.75
C THR A 711 5.11 -19.89 -52.64
N CYS A 712 4.88 -18.59 -52.55
CA CYS A 712 4.11 -17.88 -51.54
C CYS A 712 3.06 -17.00 -52.21
N ASP A 713 1.87 -16.98 -51.64
CA ASP A 713 0.81 -16.04 -51.95
C ASP A 713 0.85 -14.90 -50.93
N LEU A 714 0.91 -13.67 -51.44
CA LEU A 714 0.92 -12.44 -50.66
C LEU A 714 -0.39 -11.71 -50.88
N VAL A 715 -1.01 -11.19 -49.81
CA VAL A 715 -2.17 -10.29 -49.92
C VAL A 715 -1.99 -9.11 -48.97
N LEU A 716 -2.04 -7.90 -49.55
CA LEU A 716 -2.05 -6.62 -48.84
C LEU A 716 -3.50 -6.19 -48.60
N TYR A 717 -3.77 -5.83 -47.36
CA TYR A 717 -5.03 -5.28 -46.89
C TYR A 717 -4.83 -3.85 -46.39
N ILE A 718 -5.83 -3.01 -46.65
CA ILE A 718 -5.98 -1.68 -46.07
C ILE A 718 -7.39 -1.62 -45.51
N ASP A 719 -7.53 -1.20 -44.26
CA ASP A 719 -8.82 -0.99 -43.59
C ASP A 719 -9.73 -2.24 -43.68
N GLY A 720 -9.08 -3.40 -43.51
CA GLY A 720 -9.70 -4.73 -43.59
C GLY A 720 -9.92 -5.27 -45.00
N THR A 721 -9.85 -4.43 -46.03
CA THR A 721 -10.15 -4.79 -47.43
C THR A 721 -8.87 -5.18 -48.16
N ALA A 722 -8.90 -6.31 -48.89
CA ALA A 722 -7.79 -6.71 -49.76
C ALA A 722 -7.66 -5.74 -50.95
N VAL A 723 -6.51 -5.09 -51.09
CA VAL A 723 -6.24 -4.07 -52.11
C VAL A 723 -5.24 -4.51 -53.18
N GLN A 724 -4.42 -5.52 -52.88
CA GLN A 724 -3.47 -6.10 -53.83
C GLN A 724 -3.12 -7.54 -53.44
N SER A 725 -2.88 -8.40 -54.44
CA SER A 725 -2.51 -9.81 -54.24
C SER A 725 -1.49 -10.27 -55.27
N ALA A 726 -0.51 -11.05 -54.84
CA ALA A 726 0.45 -11.71 -55.71
C ALA A 726 0.47 -13.21 -55.41
N SER A 727 0.24 -14.04 -56.42
CA SER A 727 0.17 -15.49 -56.26
C SER A 727 1.30 -16.22 -56.98
N GLY A 728 1.79 -17.30 -56.40
CA GLY A 728 2.88 -18.09 -56.97
C GLY A 728 4.25 -17.40 -56.95
N THR A 729 4.41 -16.33 -56.17
CA THR A 729 5.68 -15.63 -55.93
C THR A 729 6.70 -16.59 -55.30
N ALA A 730 8.00 -16.47 -55.53
CA ALA A 730 8.95 -17.35 -54.82
C ALA A 730 9.00 -16.99 -53.31
N CYS A 731 8.98 -17.99 -52.41
CA CYS A 731 9.15 -17.76 -50.97
C CYS A 731 10.63 -17.51 -50.64
N THR A 732 11.11 -16.27 -50.79
CA THR A 732 12.56 -16.00 -50.82
C THR A 732 13.19 -15.38 -49.59
N GLY A 733 12.45 -15.18 -48.50
CA GLY A 733 12.93 -14.55 -47.26
C GLY A 733 14.02 -15.36 -46.54
N ALA A 734 15.25 -15.27 -47.06
CA ALA A 734 16.39 -16.10 -46.69
C ALA A 734 17.75 -15.60 -47.19
N ASN A 735 17.90 -14.33 -47.63
CA ASN A 735 19.22 -13.79 -48.01
C ASN A 735 19.90 -12.96 -46.91
N SER A 736 19.15 -12.58 -45.87
CA SER A 736 19.58 -11.63 -44.84
C SER A 736 19.55 -12.14 -43.40
N ILE A 737 19.50 -13.46 -43.19
CA ILE A 737 19.61 -14.10 -41.86
C ILE A 737 21.07 -14.06 -41.33
N VAL A 738 21.76 -12.94 -41.50
CA VAL A 738 23.18 -12.71 -41.17
C VAL A 738 23.38 -11.60 -40.13
N SER A 739 22.29 -11.04 -39.58
CA SER A 739 22.33 -10.19 -38.38
C SER A 739 21.33 -10.72 -37.32
N SER A 740 21.47 -10.23 -36.09
CA SER A 740 20.69 -10.68 -34.91
C SER A 740 19.19 -10.34 -34.95
N THR A 741 18.72 -9.64 -35.98
CA THR A 741 17.39 -9.03 -36.08
C THR A 741 16.89 -9.12 -37.52
N ASN A 742 15.73 -9.75 -37.73
CA ASN A 742 15.12 -9.98 -39.06
C ASN A 742 13.70 -9.40 -39.17
N ALA A 743 13.33 -8.52 -38.25
CA ALA A 743 12.07 -7.80 -38.26
C ALA A 743 12.25 -6.39 -37.67
N GLY A 744 11.51 -5.43 -38.21
CA GLY A 744 11.69 -4.01 -37.91
C GLY A 744 10.42 -3.18 -38.11
N ILE A 745 10.22 -2.17 -37.27
CA ILE A 745 9.12 -1.20 -37.36
C ILE A 745 9.69 0.18 -37.66
N GLY A 746 9.07 0.91 -38.59
CA GLY A 746 9.38 2.30 -38.96
C GLY A 746 10.52 2.49 -39.96
N ALA A 747 11.21 1.41 -40.34
CA ALA A 747 12.12 1.35 -41.49
C ALA A 747 12.42 -0.12 -41.85
N ARG A 748 12.94 -0.32 -43.07
CA ARG A 748 13.57 -1.57 -43.50
C ARG A 748 14.79 -1.90 -42.63
N VAL A 749 14.99 -3.18 -42.34
CA VAL A 749 16.18 -3.78 -41.72
C VAL A 749 17.35 -3.54 -42.67
N ASP A 750 17.44 -4.25 -43.79
CA ASP A 750 18.59 -4.14 -44.67
C ASP A 750 18.49 -3.00 -45.68
N TRP A 751 19.05 -1.87 -45.26
CA TRP A 751 19.12 -0.68 -46.09
C TRP A 751 20.26 -0.75 -47.12
N THR A 752 19.95 -1.22 -48.32
CA THR A 752 20.68 -0.81 -49.53
C THR A 752 20.19 0.57 -49.98
N SER A 753 21.12 1.45 -50.37
CA SER A 753 20.85 2.87 -50.64
C SER A 753 19.70 3.12 -51.62
N GLY A 754 18.65 3.80 -51.17
CA GLY A 754 17.55 4.26 -52.04
C GLY A 754 16.21 4.51 -51.35
N PHE A 755 15.96 3.89 -50.20
CA PHE A 755 14.69 3.96 -49.48
C PHE A 755 14.74 4.95 -48.31
N ALA A 756 13.61 5.56 -47.95
CA ALA A 756 13.50 6.42 -46.78
C ALA A 756 12.96 5.64 -45.57
N GLY A 757 13.17 6.16 -44.36
CA GLY A 757 12.38 5.71 -43.20
C GLY A 757 10.92 6.13 -43.35
N TYR A 758 10.03 5.47 -42.64
CA TYR A 758 8.64 5.94 -42.52
C TYR A 758 8.60 7.25 -41.73
N PHE A 759 7.71 8.17 -42.12
CA PHE A 759 7.44 9.41 -41.40
C PHE A 759 5.95 9.46 -41.05
N GLY A 760 5.63 9.55 -39.76
CA GLY A 760 4.26 9.50 -39.28
C GLY A 760 4.12 8.81 -37.93
N GLU A 761 2.88 8.50 -37.55
CA GLU A 761 2.52 7.78 -36.34
C GLU A 761 2.29 6.28 -36.64
N LEU A 762 2.70 5.42 -35.70
CA LEU A 762 2.63 3.94 -35.76
C LEU A 762 2.15 3.38 -34.42
N SER A 763 1.29 2.36 -34.47
CA SER A 763 0.75 1.73 -33.27
C SER A 763 0.20 0.32 -33.54
N GLY A 764 0.06 -0.49 -32.49
CA GLY A 764 -0.65 -1.77 -32.54
C GLY A 764 -0.08 -2.79 -33.52
N VAL A 765 1.26 -2.90 -33.61
CA VAL A 765 1.94 -3.80 -34.54
C VAL A 765 1.88 -5.23 -34.04
N ALA A 766 1.19 -6.12 -34.76
CA ALA A 766 1.00 -7.51 -34.43
C ALA A 766 1.61 -8.43 -35.50
N ILE A 767 2.30 -9.48 -35.07
CA ILE A 767 2.84 -10.55 -35.91
C ILE A 767 2.13 -11.85 -35.52
N PHE A 768 1.63 -12.62 -36.49
CA PHE A 768 0.94 -13.90 -36.27
C PHE A 768 1.67 -15.02 -37.01
N SER A 769 1.83 -16.19 -36.38
CA SER A 769 2.48 -17.37 -36.97
C SER A 769 1.56 -18.19 -37.91
N ARG A 770 0.66 -17.50 -38.62
CA ARG A 770 -0.32 -18.08 -39.56
C ARG A 770 -0.84 -17.03 -40.52
N VAL A 771 -1.47 -17.46 -41.60
CA VAL A 771 -2.37 -16.60 -42.39
C VAL A 771 -3.62 -16.26 -41.55
N LEU A 772 -3.94 -14.97 -41.43
CA LEU A 772 -5.27 -14.52 -41.06
C LEU A 772 -6.17 -14.52 -42.29
N SER A 773 -7.39 -15.03 -42.15
CA SER A 773 -8.40 -14.93 -43.21
C SER A 773 -8.82 -13.47 -43.44
N SER A 774 -9.38 -13.17 -44.62
CA SER A 774 -9.90 -11.83 -44.92
C SER A 774 -10.95 -11.35 -43.92
N THR A 775 -11.78 -12.26 -43.37
CA THR A 775 -12.73 -11.94 -42.30
C THR A 775 -12.03 -11.59 -40.99
N GLU A 776 -10.92 -12.27 -40.65
CA GLU A 776 -10.13 -11.94 -39.46
C GLU A 776 -9.43 -10.58 -39.62
N VAL A 777 -8.83 -10.29 -40.78
CA VAL A 777 -8.23 -8.98 -41.06
C VAL A 777 -9.28 -7.86 -41.09
N GLN A 778 -10.44 -8.09 -41.71
CA GLN A 778 -11.57 -7.14 -41.66
C GLN A 778 -12.04 -6.88 -40.22
N SER A 779 -12.08 -7.92 -39.39
CA SER A 779 -12.49 -7.80 -37.99
C SER A 779 -11.48 -7.08 -37.08
N LEU A 780 -10.20 -7.01 -37.47
CA LEU A 780 -9.23 -6.15 -36.81
C LEU A 780 -9.55 -4.68 -37.09
N TYR A 781 -9.94 -4.32 -38.32
CA TYR A 781 -10.34 -2.95 -38.66
C TYR A 781 -11.69 -2.57 -38.03
N THR A 782 -12.74 -3.38 -38.22
CA THR A 782 -14.07 -3.09 -37.64
C THR A 782 -14.14 -3.34 -36.13
N GLY A 783 -13.04 -3.76 -35.51
CA GLY A 783 -12.84 -3.80 -34.07
C GLY A 783 -12.43 -2.45 -33.48
N VAL A 784 -12.45 -1.37 -34.27
CA VAL A 784 -12.20 -0.01 -33.82
C VAL A 784 -13.50 0.81 -33.94
N PRO A 785 -13.90 1.60 -32.91
CA PRO A 785 -15.13 2.40 -32.91
C PRO A 785 -15.19 3.51 -33.98
#